data_AF-B4W5B3-F1
#
_entry.id   AF-B4W5B3-F1
#
_cell.length_a   1.000
_cell.length_b   1.000
_cell.length_c   1.000
_cell.angle_alpha   90.00
_cell.angle_beta   90.00
_cell.angle_gamma   90.00
#
_symmetry.space_group_name_H-M   'P 1'
#
loop_
_entity.id
_entity.type
_entity.pdbx_description
1 polymer ?
#
loop_
_entity_poly.entity_id
_entity_poly.type
_entity_poly.pdbx_seq_one_letter_code
_entity_poly.pdbx_strand_id
1 'polypeptide(L)'
;MAMSRDALVVGINKYERFNPLNAPGGDAEAVAQRLEQYGEFKVTRLPGVKDKQNNRIRVGQKTNVKLSQLRNAIIQLFKPKGKSVPDTALLYFSGHGLRQDLGVEEGFLASSDVNPEGENWGLSLQWLRRLLLTSEVRQQIVILDCCYSGEVLNVAEADPGEGGKARDRSFIAASREFEVAYEGIDGSHSAFTAALLEALEPKSERWVTNYTLVERLHQISSEFPQRWICSNSGEPINLTRCLTPLIPKSETLQPELAASPHNLKHSGVIEFVGRAEVLENLHQQLQQTERIAICAVAGMGGVGKTELALQYALHHQKQGTYPGGLCWILAGESVVGTQIVSFARTQLDLQLPDGLELTEQVAYCWRHWRRGDVLFIFDDVRNYRQIKPYLPPAESRFKVLITTRRQNLGASFERIHLDVLTEAAAIELLVSLIGQERIEAEPEQVKRLCQDLGYLPLGLELVGRYLQRKPDLSLEKMCQRLRLTHRSLNNPDPDMTAQLGVEAAFELSWQELSQDAQTLACFLSLFALAPIPWKWVEQCCSDEDVEELEDIRDDELVNRSLLERVDKESYQLHQLIREFLKGKVKELTEADELKQRFCQGMVAAAKQIPWTPTKDDIVIATPMIPHLAEAATNQQDWLSHEDLTKPFVGLGRFYQGQGLYKQALPWFEQCLSATRERLGDDHPHVAKSLNNLAELYLLQGRYGEAEPLYLQALELTKRLLGDNHLFVATSLSNLALLYSLQGRYDETESLYLQALELYGRLLGDNHPFMATSLGNLAELYELQGRYSEAEPLHLQALELNKRWLGDDHPDVAASLNILANLYRSQGRYSEAEPLFLQALELRKRLLGDDHPDVATSLNNLALLYDFQGRYDEAEPLYLQALELRKRLLEDDHPFVATSLNNLGNLYSSQERYDEAELLHQQALELRKRLLGDDHPDVASSLNNLAGLYSSQGRYEKAEPLFLQALELYKRLLGDDHPDVASSLNNLAELYSSQGRYDEAEPLFVQALE
;
A
#
# COMPACT_ATOMS: atom_id res chain seq x y z
N MET A 1 25.64 24.34 -14.77
CA MET A 1 27.00 23.77 -14.75
C MET A 1 26.97 22.50 -15.59
N ALA A 2 27.97 22.23 -16.42
CA ALA A 2 28.05 20.95 -17.13
C ALA A 2 28.29 19.83 -16.10
N MET A 3 27.51 18.74 -16.17
CA MET A 3 27.69 17.59 -15.28
C MET A 3 29.08 16.98 -15.47
N SER A 4 29.78 16.68 -14.38
CA SER A 4 31.10 16.05 -14.44
C SER A 4 30.94 14.55 -14.65
N ARG A 5 31.55 14.00 -15.71
CA ARG A 5 31.37 12.62 -16.16
C ARG A 5 32.73 11.94 -16.26
N ASP A 6 32.99 10.94 -15.42
CA ASP A 6 34.27 10.22 -15.38
C ASP A 6 34.05 8.76 -15.79
N ALA A 7 34.99 8.18 -16.54
CA ALA A 7 34.94 6.76 -16.89
C ALA A 7 36.27 6.07 -16.65
N LEU A 8 36.24 4.82 -16.19
CA LEU A 8 37.37 3.91 -16.13
C LEU A 8 37.15 2.79 -17.14
N VAL A 9 38.07 2.65 -18.06
CA VAL A 9 38.05 1.60 -19.08
C VAL A 9 39.25 0.69 -18.89
N VAL A 10 38.98 -0.59 -18.63
CA VAL A 10 39.95 -1.61 -18.27
C VAL A 10 39.98 -2.71 -19.33
N GLY A 11 41.17 -3.04 -19.84
CA GLY A 11 41.38 -4.16 -20.76
C GLY A 11 42.65 -4.93 -20.43
N ILE A 12 42.50 -6.19 -20.02
CA ILE A 12 43.63 -7.03 -19.57
C ILE A 12 43.84 -8.20 -20.53
N ASN A 13 44.98 -8.19 -21.22
CA ASN A 13 45.37 -9.24 -22.18
C ASN A 13 46.33 -10.27 -21.59
N LYS A 14 47.07 -9.93 -20.54
CA LYS A 14 48.15 -10.77 -19.99
C LYS A 14 47.87 -11.20 -18.56
N TYR A 15 48.12 -12.47 -18.30
CA TYR A 15 47.95 -13.12 -17.01
C TYR A 15 49.17 -14.00 -16.72
N GLU A 16 49.55 -14.10 -15.45
CA GLU A 16 50.73 -14.87 -15.02
C GLU A 16 50.46 -16.39 -14.99
N ARG A 17 49.23 -16.79 -14.66
CA ARG A 17 48.82 -18.20 -14.49
C ARG A 17 47.64 -18.64 -15.37
N PHE A 18 47.14 -17.75 -16.24
CA PHE A 18 46.04 -18.02 -17.18
C PHE A 18 46.47 -17.73 -18.61
N ASN A 19 45.73 -18.27 -19.58
CA ASN A 19 45.98 -18.01 -20.99
C ASN A 19 45.81 -16.51 -21.31
N PRO A 20 46.72 -15.92 -22.10
CA PRO A 20 46.58 -14.54 -22.54
C PRO A 20 45.39 -14.39 -23.49
N LEU A 21 44.78 -13.20 -23.49
CA LEU A 21 43.65 -12.83 -24.32
C LEU A 21 44.06 -11.83 -25.39
N ASN A 22 43.44 -11.92 -26.57
CA ASN A 22 43.83 -11.10 -27.72
C ASN A 22 43.02 -9.79 -27.84
N ALA A 23 41.72 -9.80 -27.54
CA ALA A 23 40.84 -8.63 -27.78
C ALA A 23 40.73 -7.60 -26.63
N PRO A 24 40.79 -7.93 -25.32
CA PRO A 24 40.35 -7.01 -24.26
C PRO A 24 40.93 -5.59 -24.28
N GLY A 25 42.22 -5.45 -24.55
CA GLY A 25 42.86 -4.13 -24.67
C GLY A 25 42.44 -3.35 -25.92
N GLY A 26 42.06 -4.03 -27.00
CA GLY A 26 41.46 -3.41 -28.19
C GLY A 26 40.01 -3.00 -27.94
N ASP A 27 39.24 -3.86 -27.27
CA ASP A 27 37.84 -3.60 -26.90
C ASP A 27 37.71 -2.39 -25.97
N ALA A 28 38.50 -2.38 -24.91
CA ALA A 28 38.59 -1.27 -23.98
C ALA A 28 38.98 0.04 -24.69
N GLU A 29 39.96 0.01 -25.61
CA GLU A 29 40.36 1.23 -26.33
C GLU A 29 39.26 1.77 -27.26
N ALA A 30 38.48 0.89 -27.91
CA ALA A 30 37.38 1.30 -28.76
C ALA A 30 36.23 1.93 -27.97
N VAL A 31 35.86 1.35 -26.83
CA VAL A 31 34.84 1.92 -25.91
C VAL A 31 35.32 3.26 -25.36
N ALA A 32 36.59 3.37 -24.95
CA ALA A 32 37.18 4.62 -24.48
C ALA A 32 37.05 5.74 -25.53
N GLN A 33 37.38 5.45 -26.79
CA GLN A 33 37.26 6.43 -27.88
C GLN A 33 35.80 6.85 -28.12
N ARG A 34 34.85 5.90 -28.04
CA ARG A 34 33.42 6.19 -28.20
C ARG A 34 32.91 7.14 -27.12
N LEU A 35 33.30 6.91 -25.87
CA LEU A 35 32.90 7.73 -24.72
C LEU A 35 33.55 9.12 -24.74
N GLU A 36 34.79 9.24 -25.19
CA GLU A 36 35.46 10.54 -25.39
C GLU A 36 34.84 11.32 -26.56
N GLN A 37 34.48 10.64 -27.65
CA GLN A 37 33.98 11.28 -28.87
C GLN A 37 32.53 11.75 -28.72
N TYR A 38 31.65 10.94 -28.11
CA TYR A 38 30.22 11.22 -28.07
C TYR A 38 29.62 11.30 -26.67
N GLY A 39 30.33 10.86 -25.63
CA GLY A 39 29.78 10.73 -24.28
C GLY A 39 30.20 11.80 -23.28
N GLU A 40 31.09 12.71 -23.69
CA GLU A 40 31.64 13.79 -22.85
C GLU A 40 32.33 13.27 -21.57
N PHE A 41 32.75 12.00 -21.55
CA PHE A 41 33.43 11.40 -20.41
C PHE A 41 34.92 11.76 -20.39
N LYS A 42 35.42 12.06 -19.19
CA LYS A 42 36.85 12.05 -18.90
C LYS A 42 37.30 10.60 -18.67
N VAL A 43 37.90 9.99 -19.69
CA VAL A 43 38.24 8.56 -19.66
C VAL A 43 39.64 8.28 -19.11
N THR A 44 39.70 7.47 -18.07
CA THR A 44 40.92 6.85 -17.52
C THR A 44 41.07 5.45 -18.11
N ARG A 45 42.27 5.13 -18.61
CA ARG A 45 42.60 3.84 -19.26
C ARG A 45 43.50 3.00 -18.36
N LEU A 46 43.18 1.71 -18.20
CA LEU A 46 43.99 0.77 -17.41
C LEU A 46 44.22 -0.55 -18.20
N PRO A 47 45.47 -0.94 -18.48
CA PRO A 47 46.71 -0.21 -18.22
C PRO A 47 46.91 0.94 -19.22
N GLY A 48 47.14 2.17 -18.76
CA GLY A 48 47.43 3.31 -19.63
C GLY A 48 48.89 3.31 -20.11
N VAL A 49 49.12 3.28 -21.41
CA VAL A 49 50.46 3.38 -22.03
C VAL A 49 50.51 4.58 -22.97
N LYS A 50 51.57 5.38 -22.89
CA LYS A 50 51.80 6.48 -23.83
C LYS A 50 52.20 5.94 -25.20
N ASP A 51 51.46 6.32 -26.22
CA ASP A 51 51.86 6.11 -27.61
C ASP A 51 53.08 6.97 -27.94
N LYS A 52 54.12 6.34 -28.49
CA LYS A 52 55.39 6.97 -28.82
C LYS A 52 55.27 7.98 -29.97
N GLN A 53 54.21 7.92 -30.79
CA GLN A 53 54.07 8.74 -31.99
C GLN A 53 53.28 10.04 -31.77
N ASN A 54 52.28 10.04 -30.89
CA ASN A 54 51.37 11.18 -30.70
C ASN A 54 51.17 11.60 -29.24
N ASN A 55 51.93 11.00 -28.30
CA ASN A 55 51.83 11.25 -26.85
C ASN A 55 50.44 10.98 -26.22
N ARG A 56 49.49 10.37 -26.93
CA ARG A 56 48.19 9.98 -26.37
C ARG A 56 48.32 8.74 -25.49
N ILE A 57 47.52 8.66 -24.44
CA ILE A 57 47.44 7.48 -23.58
C ILE A 57 46.42 6.52 -24.20
N ARG A 58 46.80 5.27 -24.39
CA ARG A 58 45.93 4.18 -24.88
C ARG A 58 45.97 2.99 -23.94
N VAL A 59 45.01 2.07 -24.07
CA VAL A 59 45.03 0.80 -23.31
C VAL A 59 46.20 -0.09 -23.80
N GLY A 60 47.02 -0.54 -22.85
CA GLY A 60 48.28 -1.25 -23.11
C GLY A 60 48.11 -2.76 -23.20
N GLN A 61 47.95 -3.30 -24.40
CA GLN A 61 47.77 -4.74 -24.66
C GLN A 61 48.91 -5.67 -24.18
N LYS A 62 50.10 -5.14 -23.84
CA LYS A 62 51.26 -5.94 -23.41
C LYS A 62 51.66 -5.71 -21.95
N THR A 63 50.87 -4.92 -21.21
CA THR A 63 51.19 -4.46 -19.86
C THR A 63 50.36 -5.21 -18.83
N ASN A 64 50.98 -5.65 -17.74
CA ASN A 64 50.28 -6.33 -16.65
C ASN A 64 49.54 -5.31 -15.75
N VAL A 65 48.38 -5.68 -15.24
CA VAL A 65 47.59 -4.93 -14.24
C VAL A 65 47.48 -5.77 -12.98
N LYS A 66 48.09 -5.32 -11.89
CA LYS A 66 47.99 -5.99 -10.58
C LYS A 66 46.63 -5.75 -9.94
N LEU A 67 46.19 -6.66 -9.06
CA LEU A 67 44.93 -6.51 -8.31
C LEU A 67 44.85 -5.17 -7.57
N SER A 68 45.96 -4.75 -6.95
CA SER A 68 46.03 -3.46 -6.24
C SER A 68 45.83 -2.26 -7.16
N GLN A 69 46.31 -2.32 -8.41
CA GLN A 69 46.13 -1.26 -9.40
C GLN A 69 44.67 -1.19 -9.86
N LEU A 70 44.07 -2.34 -10.16
CA LEU A 70 42.66 -2.44 -10.53
C LEU A 70 41.75 -1.91 -9.43
N ARG A 71 41.94 -2.40 -8.19
CA ARG A 71 41.16 -1.98 -7.02
C ARG A 71 41.27 -0.48 -6.76
N ASN A 72 42.49 0.07 -6.80
CA ASN A 72 42.71 1.50 -6.56
C ASN A 72 42.05 2.38 -7.64
N ALA A 73 42.10 1.97 -8.91
CA ALA A 73 41.45 2.70 -9.99
C ALA A 73 39.93 2.74 -9.82
N ILE A 74 39.31 1.62 -9.46
CA ILE A 74 37.86 1.53 -9.23
C ILE A 74 37.43 2.35 -7.99
N ILE A 75 38.23 2.32 -6.92
CA ILE A 75 38.00 3.18 -5.74
C ILE A 75 38.07 4.66 -6.14
N GLN A 76 39.05 5.06 -6.96
CA GLN A 76 39.15 6.45 -7.41
C GLN A 76 37.95 6.89 -8.26
N LEU A 77 37.37 5.98 -9.04
CA LEU A 77 36.19 6.26 -9.86
C LEU A 77 34.93 6.44 -9.00
N PHE A 78 34.60 5.46 -8.14
CA PHE A 78 33.33 5.45 -7.40
C PHE A 78 33.41 6.07 -6.01
N LYS A 79 34.60 6.24 -5.43
CA LYS A 79 34.80 6.85 -4.10
C LYS A 79 35.99 7.81 -4.10
N PRO A 80 35.98 8.87 -4.95
CA PRO A 80 37.08 9.81 -5.05
C PRO A 80 37.31 10.55 -3.72
N LYS A 81 38.57 10.73 -3.34
CA LYS A 81 38.93 11.53 -2.15
C LYS A 81 39.00 13.02 -2.54
N GLY A 82 38.09 13.85 -2.03
CA GLY A 82 38.14 15.32 -2.21
C GLY A 82 36.78 15.98 -2.48
N LYS A 83 36.78 17.27 -2.87
CA LYS A 83 35.57 18.08 -3.11
C LYS A 83 34.92 17.91 -4.51
N SER A 84 35.47 17.07 -5.40
CA SER A 84 34.92 16.88 -6.75
C SER A 84 34.49 15.43 -6.97
N VAL A 85 33.29 15.09 -6.54
CA VAL A 85 32.62 13.83 -6.89
C VAL A 85 31.97 14.02 -8.27
N PRO A 86 32.21 13.15 -9.27
CA PRO A 86 31.55 13.25 -10.56
C PRO A 86 30.05 12.96 -10.41
N ASP A 87 29.23 13.57 -11.28
CA ASP A 87 27.79 13.31 -11.34
C ASP A 87 27.52 11.90 -11.93
N THR A 88 28.35 11.49 -12.90
CA THR A 88 28.28 10.18 -13.56
C THR A 88 29.63 9.48 -13.53
N ALA A 89 29.64 8.21 -13.10
CA ALA A 89 30.81 7.32 -13.17
C ALA A 89 30.49 6.07 -14.01
N LEU A 90 31.35 5.74 -14.98
CA LEU A 90 31.23 4.54 -15.82
C LEU A 90 32.46 3.63 -15.68
N LEU A 91 32.25 2.37 -15.30
CA LEU A 91 33.26 1.32 -15.36
C LEU A 91 33.00 0.41 -16.55
N TYR A 92 33.98 0.27 -17.44
CA TYR A 92 34.02 -0.78 -18.46
C TYR A 92 35.18 -1.72 -18.16
N PHE A 93 34.92 -3.02 -18.04
CA PHE A 93 35.94 -4.04 -17.83
C PHE A 93 35.88 -5.11 -18.91
N SER A 94 37.02 -5.42 -19.54
CA SER A 94 37.19 -6.55 -20.44
C SER A 94 38.39 -7.40 -20.03
N GLY A 95 38.20 -8.71 -19.90
CA GLY A 95 39.21 -9.66 -19.41
C GLY A 95 38.63 -11.01 -18.99
N HIS A 96 39.39 -11.80 -18.23
CA HIS A 96 38.90 -13.03 -17.59
C HIS A 96 37.97 -12.74 -16.42
N GLY A 97 36.83 -13.44 -16.37
CA GLY A 97 36.01 -13.61 -15.17
C GLY A 97 36.29 -14.97 -14.51
N LEU A 98 36.34 -15.03 -13.18
CA LEU A 98 36.60 -16.27 -12.43
C LEU A 98 35.52 -16.52 -11.38
N ARG A 99 35.22 -17.79 -11.10
CA ARG A 99 34.21 -18.19 -10.13
C ARG A 99 34.81 -19.13 -9.08
N GLN A 100 34.47 -18.90 -7.81
CA GLN A 100 34.84 -19.79 -6.71
C GLN A 100 33.66 -20.67 -6.31
N ASP A 101 33.76 -21.99 -6.53
CA ASP A 101 32.69 -22.97 -6.25
C ASP A 101 32.84 -23.72 -4.91
N LEU A 102 33.94 -23.49 -4.19
CA LEU A 102 34.19 -24.08 -2.86
C LEU A 102 33.78 -23.08 -1.77
N GLY A 103 32.53 -23.19 -1.30
CA GLY A 103 31.95 -22.33 -0.25
C GLY A 103 30.78 -21.49 -0.78
N VAL A 104 30.81 -20.18 -0.55
CA VAL A 104 29.89 -19.21 -1.16
C VAL A 104 30.26 -19.05 -2.63
N GLU A 105 29.29 -19.19 -3.53
CA GLU A 105 29.47 -18.89 -4.94
C GLU A 105 29.77 -17.39 -5.10
N GLU A 106 30.99 -17.06 -5.53
CA GLU A 106 31.40 -15.67 -5.72
C GLU A 106 32.13 -15.48 -7.06
N GLY A 107 31.73 -14.45 -7.80
CA GLY A 107 32.39 -14.01 -9.03
C GLY A 107 33.54 -13.03 -8.80
N PHE A 108 34.56 -13.10 -9.65
CA PHE A 108 35.75 -12.25 -9.60
C PHE A 108 36.16 -11.72 -10.99
N LEU A 109 36.63 -10.47 -11.03
CA LEU A 109 37.33 -9.89 -12.18
C LEU A 109 38.84 -10.17 -12.05
N ALA A 110 39.41 -10.95 -12.96
CA ALA A 110 40.80 -11.37 -12.89
C ALA A 110 41.77 -10.20 -13.17
N SER A 111 42.75 -10.02 -12.29
CA SER A 111 43.95 -9.21 -12.54
C SER A 111 45.07 -10.05 -13.16
N SER A 112 46.13 -9.42 -13.68
CA SER A 112 47.25 -10.14 -14.28
C SER A 112 48.00 -11.07 -13.31
N ASP A 113 47.98 -10.76 -12.01
CA ASP A 113 48.64 -11.50 -10.93
C ASP A 113 47.72 -12.49 -10.19
N VAL A 114 46.57 -12.83 -10.79
CA VAL A 114 45.60 -13.76 -10.22
C VAL A 114 46.19 -15.17 -10.01
N ASN A 115 45.87 -15.79 -8.89
CA ASN A 115 46.36 -17.11 -8.48
C ASN A 115 45.34 -17.82 -7.55
N PRO A 116 44.36 -18.55 -8.10
CA PRO A 116 43.39 -19.30 -7.29
C PRO A 116 44.02 -20.33 -6.34
N GLU A 117 45.12 -20.97 -6.73
CA GLU A 117 45.86 -21.93 -5.89
C GLU A 117 46.46 -21.29 -4.62
N GLY A 118 46.64 -19.97 -4.62
CA GLY A 118 47.15 -19.20 -3.48
C GLY A 118 46.11 -18.23 -2.92
N GLU A 119 44.82 -18.53 -3.10
CA GLU A 119 43.67 -17.74 -2.60
C GLU A 119 43.57 -16.30 -3.16
N ASN A 120 44.24 -16.00 -4.28
CA ASN A 120 44.09 -14.73 -4.98
C ASN A 120 43.18 -14.91 -6.20
N TRP A 121 41.88 -14.74 -6.03
CA TRP A 121 40.88 -14.90 -7.09
C TRP A 121 40.67 -13.64 -7.96
N GLY A 122 41.30 -12.52 -7.61
CA GLY A 122 41.14 -11.24 -8.30
C GLY A 122 40.21 -10.29 -7.53
N LEU A 123 39.45 -9.46 -8.26
CA LEU A 123 38.56 -8.47 -7.66
C LEU A 123 37.15 -9.04 -7.50
N SER A 124 36.72 -9.26 -6.25
CA SER A 124 35.40 -9.77 -5.91
C SER A 124 34.25 -8.86 -6.41
N LEU A 125 33.22 -9.48 -6.99
CA LEU A 125 31.99 -8.80 -7.43
C LEU A 125 31.16 -8.31 -6.24
N GLN A 126 31.15 -9.04 -5.12
CA GLN A 126 30.51 -8.57 -3.88
C GLN A 126 31.24 -7.36 -3.28
N TRP A 127 32.57 -7.31 -3.39
CA TRP A 127 33.36 -6.14 -3.01
C TRP A 127 32.99 -4.93 -3.88
N LEU A 128 32.81 -5.14 -5.19
CA LEU A 128 32.37 -4.09 -6.11
C LEU A 128 30.97 -3.59 -5.72
N ARG A 129 30.01 -4.48 -5.44
CA ARG A 129 28.66 -4.13 -4.97
C ARG A 129 28.70 -3.25 -3.71
N ARG A 130 29.48 -3.65 -2.68
CA ARG A 130 29.66 -2.86 -1.44
C ARG A 130 30.27 -1.49 -1.70
N LEU A 131 31.20 -1.38 -2.65
CA LEU A 131 31.76 -0.08 -3.04
C LEU A 131 30.69 0.82 -3.67
N LEU A 132 29.87 0.29 -4.57
CA LEU A 132 28.79 1.02 -5.26
C LEU A 132 27.69 1.48 -4.29
N LEU A 133 27.32 0.64 -3.31
CA LEU A 133 26.34 0.97 -2.26
C LEU A 133 26.77 2.18 -1.42
N THR A 134 28.06 2.27 -1.10
CA THR A 134 28.62 3.35 -0.27
C THR A 134 29.17 4.55 -1.06
N SER A 135 29.06 4.52 -2.39
CA SER A 135 29.53 5.58 -3.29
C SER A 135 28.59 6.80 -3.24
N GLU A 136 29.17 7.99 -3.28
CA GLU A 136 28.43 9.27 -3.34
C GLU A 136 28.19 9.74 -4.78
N VAL A 137 28.66 8.98 -5.78
CA VAL A 137 28.42 9.29 -7.20
C VAL A 137 26.97 9.00 -7.53
N ARG A 138 26.24 10.01 -8.01
CA ARG A 138 24.80 9.95 -8.27
C ARG A 138 24.41 8.94 -9.34
N GLN A 139 25.11 8.92 -10.47
CA GLN A 139 24.81 8.03 -11.61
C GLN A 139 25.95 7.02 -11.80
N GLN A 140 25.66 5.73 -11.66
CA GLN A 140 26.68 4.68 -11.65
C GLN A 140 26.42 3.67 -12.78
N ILE A 141 27.40 3.49 -13.66
CA ILE A 141 27.31 2.56 -14.79
C ILE A 141 28.44 1.54 -14.67
N VAL A 142 28.11 0.26 -14.79
CA VAL A 142 29.08 -0.85 -14.79
C VAL A 142 28.80 -1.76 -15.98
N ILE A 143 29.81 -1.95 -16.82
CA ILE A 143 29.75 -2.77 -18.03
C ILE A 143 30.87 -3.82 -17.97
N LEU A 144 30.51 -5.11 -17.94
CA LEU A 144 31.46 -6.22 -17.79
C LEU A 144 31.45 -7.14 -19.02
N ASP A 145 32.55 -7.17 -19.74
CA ASP A 145 32.83 -8.09 -20.87
C ASP A 145 33.83 -9.17 -20.45
N CYS A 146 33.34 -10.19 -19.73
CA CYS A 146 34.19 -11.22 -19.13
C CYS A 146 34.29 -12.51 -19.97
N CYS A 147 33.83 -12.49 -21.22
CA CYS A 147 33.45 -13.70 -21.97
C CYS A 147 34.59 -14.51 -22.58
N TYR A 148 35.80 -14.35 -22.06
CA TYR A 148 36.99 -15.07 -22.50
C TYR A 148 37.37 -16.24 -21.59
N SER A 149 36.74 -16.40 -20.41
CA SER A 149 37.22 -17.32 -19.38
C SER A 149 36.53 -18.68 -19.32
N GLY A 150 35.42 -18.89 -20.04
CA GLY A 150 34.71 -20.17 -20.03
C GLY A 150 33.98 -20.51 -18.72
N GLU A 151 33.94 -19.60 -17.76
CA GLU A 151 33.16 -19.73 -16.52
C GLU A 151 31.98 -18.74 -16.51
N VAL A 152 30.79 -19.24 -16.20
CA VAL A 152 29.57 -18.43 -16.07
C VAL A 152 29.68 -17.61 -14.78
N LEU A 153 29.98 -16.31 -14.90
CA LEU A 153 29.87 -15.39 -13.76
C LEU A 153 28.41 -15.07 -13.49
N ASN A 154 27.97 -15.25 -12.24
CA ASN A 154 26.73 -14.67 -11.76
C ASN A 154 26.92 -13.16 -11.52
N VAL A 155 26.86 -12.41 -12.61
CA VAL A 155 27.10 -10.97 -12.64
C VAL A 155 26.02 -10.15 -11.91
N ALA A 156 24.88 -10.77 -11.55
CA ALA A 156 23.88 -10.14 -10.67
C ALA A 156 24.44 -9.87 -9.25
N GLU A 157 25.48 -10.60 -8.82
CA GLU A 157 26.14 -10.39 -7.52
C GLU A 157 26.78 -8.99 -7.37
N ALA A 158 27.17 -8.37 -8.48
CA ALA A 158 27.77 -7.03 -8.48
C ALA A 158 26.73 -5.90 -8.60
N ASP A 159 25.47 -6.20 -8.93
CA ASP A 159 24.43 -5.20 -9.08
C ASP A 159 23.85 -4.82 -7.69
N PRO A 160 24.04 -3.57 -7.23
CA PRO A 160 23.45 -3.11 -5.98
C PRO A 160 21.93 -2.85 -6.04
N GLY A 161 21.29 -2.98 -7.21
CA GLY A 161 19.85 -2.72 -7.39
C GLY A 161 19.48 -1.27 -7.06
N GLU A 162 18.41 -1.08 -6.29
CA GLU A 162 17.94 0.23 -5.82
C GLU A 162 18.56 0.67 -4.47
N GLY A 163 19.40 -0.16 -3.84
CA GLY A 163 19.97 0.13 -2.51
C GLY A 163 21.12 1.14 -2.50
N GLY A 164 21.43 1.77 -1.36
CA GLY A 164 22.56 2.71 -1.21
C GLY A 164 22.26 4.18 -1.53
N LYS A 165 23.28 5.05 -1.52
CA LYS A 165 23.10 6.52 -1.62
C LYS A 165 22.71 7.02 -3.01
N ALA A 166 23.00 6.26 -4.06
CA ALA A 166 22.74 6.59 -5.46
C ALA A 166 21.63 5.70 -6.02
N ARG A 167 20.67 6.30 -6.74
CA ARG A 167 19.47 5.60 -7.25
C ARG A 167 19.48 5.37 -8.76
N ASP A 168 20.29 6.13 -9.50
CA ASP A 168 20.36 6.04 -10.95
C ASP A 168 21.51 5.09 -11.34
N ARG A 169 21.21 3.87 -11.79
CA ARG A 169 22.23 2.89 -12.17
C ARG A 169 21.96 2.16 -13.47
N SER A 170 23.04 1.68 -14.08
CA SER A 170 23.00 0.75 -15.21
C SER A 170 24.09 -0.30 -15.05
N PHE A 171 23.68 -1.56 -14.96
CA PHE A 171 24.57 -2.71 -14.88
C PHE A 171 24.35 -3.58 -16.11
N ILE A 172 25.40 -3.79 -16.90
CA ILE A 172 25.35 -4.58 -18.14
C ILE A 172 26.50 -5.56 -18.12
N ALA A 173 26.22 -6.83 -18.34
CA ALA A 173 27.27 -7.84 -18.36
C ALA A 173 26.95 -8.95 -19.35
N ALA A 174 27.96 -9.40 -20.07
CA ALA A 174 27.82 -10.52 -21.00
C ALA A 174 28.10 -11.85 -20.29
N SER A 175 27.23 -12.84 -20.48
CA SER A 175 27.34 -14.20 -19.93
C SER A 175 27.22 -15.25 -21.05
N ARG A 176 27.86 -16.42 -20.89
CA ARG A 176 27.82 -17.52 -21.86
C ARG A 176 27.45 -18.82 -21.15
N GLU A 177 26.23 -19.33 -21.35
CA GLU A 177 25.87 -20.69 -20.96
C GLU A 177 26.44 -21.71 -21.97
N PHE A 178 27.19 -22.70 -21.47
CA PHE A 178 27.48 -23.99 -22.15
C PHE A 178 28.30 -24.03 -23.46
N GLU A 179 29.32 -23.18 -23.68
CA GLU A 179 30.35 -23.45 -24.70
C GLU A 179 31.76 -22.98 -24.28
N VAL A 180 32.78 -23.80 -24.57
CA VAL A 180 34.20 -23.41 -24.44
C VAL A 180 34.46 -22.23 -25.38
N ALA A 181 35.01 -21.14 -24.83
CA ALA A 181 35.25 -19.88 -25.54
C ALA A 181 36.05 -20.07 -26.84
N TYR A 182 35.36 -20.14 -27.98
CA TYR A 182 36.00 -20.17 -29.30
C TYR A 182 36.60 -18.79 -29.62
N GLU A 183 37.92 -18.75 -29.80
CA GLU A 183 38.57 -17.76 -30.65
C GLU A 183 38.09 -17.99 -32.09
N GLY A 184 37.41 -17.02 -32.70
CA GLY A 184 37.12 -17.05 -34.12
C GLY A 184 35.75 -16.54 -34.51
N ILE A 185 35.59 -15.22 -34.54
CA ILE A 185 35.00 -14.59 -35.72
C ILE A 185 36.04 -13.55 -36.12
N ASP A 186 36.38 -13.43 -37.40
CA ASP A 186 37.44 -12.57 -37.96
C ASP A 186 37.21 -11.04 -37.75
N GLY A 187 36.56 -10.64 -36.67
CA GLY A 187 36.26 -9.27 -36.27
C GLY A 187 37.33 -8.67 -35.34
N SER A 188 37.38 -7.34 -35.30
CA SER A 188 38.35 -6.59 -34.48
C SER A 188 38.01 -6.51 -32.98
N HIS A 189 36.83 -7.00 -32.56
CA HIS A 189 36.26 -6.86 -31.22
C HIS A 189 35.54 -8.12 -30.73
N SER A 190 35.33 -8.25 -29.40
CA SER A 190 34.42 -9.27 -28.84
C SER A 190 32.98 -9.06 -29.36
N ALA A 191 32.17 -10.12 -29.42
CA ALA A 191 30.78 -10.03 -29.90
C ALA A 191 29.95 -9.02 -29.10
N PHE A 192 30.06 -9.06 -27.77
CA PHE A 192 29.44 -8.06 -26.89
C PHE A 192 30.00 -6.66 -27.12
N THR A 193 31.32 -6.48 -27.24
CA THR A 193 31.90 -5.16 -27.51
C THR A 193 31.44 -4.59 -28.85
N ALA A 194 31.34 -5.42 -29.89
CA ALA A 194 30.85 -5.01 -31.20
C ALA A 194 29.40 -4.50 -31.11
N ALA A 195 28.52 -5.27 -30.46
CA ALA A 195 27.13 -4.88 -30.22
C ALA A 195 27.04 -3.62 -29.34
N LEU A 196 27.87 -3.50 -28.30
CA LEU A 196 27.94 -2.35 -27.42
C LEU A 196 28.37 -1.08 -28.15
N LEU A 197 29.38 -1.17 -29.02
CA LEU A 197 29.84 -0.04 -29.83
C LEU A 197 28.72 0.43 -30.78
N GLU A 198 28.04 -0.48 -31.46
CA GLU A 198 26.89 -0.14 -32.30
C GLU A 198 25.78 0.53 -31.49
N ALA A 199 25.43 -0.05 -30.34
CA ALA A 199 24.34 0.44 -29.52
C ALA A 199 24.65 1.84 -28.92
N LEU A 200 25.92 2.09 -28.57
CA LEU A 200 26.44 3.40 -28.13
C LEU A 200 26.58 4.41 -29.28
N GLU A 201 26.35 4.03 -30.55
CA GLU A 201 26.41 4.97 -31.67
C GLU A 201 25.16 5.88 -31.71
N PRO A 202 25.31 7.20 -31.56
CA PRO A 202 24.17 8.09 -31.61
C PRO A 202 23.71 8.28 -33.07
N LYS A 203 22.59 7.64 -33.42
CA LYS A 203 21.97 7.74 -34.77
C LYS A 203 21.19 9.06 -35.00
N SER A 204 21.00 9.90 -33.98
CA SER A 204 20.34 11.21 -34.05
C SER A 204 20.91 12.18 -32.99
N GLU A 205 20.41 13.42 -32.92
CA GLU A 205 20.79 14.40 -31.88
C GLU A 205 20.30 14.05 -30.47
N ARG A 206 19.52 12.98 -30.32
CA ARG A 206 19.06 12.49 -29.01
C ARG A 206 20.19 11.73 -28.30
N TRP A 207 20.18 11.80 -26.97
CA TRP A 207 21.03 10.96 -26.15
C TRP A 207 20.66 9.48 -26.33
N VAL A 208 21.67 8.64 -26.49
CA VAL A 208 21.59 7.23 -26.11
C VAL A 208 21.61 7.19 -24.58
N THR A 209 20.51 6.78 -23.97
CA THR A 209 20.39 6.53 -22.53
C THR A 209 20.69 5.07 -22.22
N ASN A 210 20.95 4.74 -20.95
CA ASN A 210 21.02 3.36 -20.48
C ASN A 210 19.81 2.50 -20.88
N TYR A 211 18.59 3.05 -20.86
CA TYR A 211 17.39 2.33 -21.30
C TYR A 211 17.40 2.05 -22.81
N THR A 212 17.70 3.05 -23.64
CA THR A 212 17.80 2.85 -25.10
C THR A 212 19.00 2.00 -25.50
N LEU A 213 20.07 2.01 -24.70
CA LEU A 213 21.22 1.14 -24.88
C LEU A 213 20.79 -0.32 -24.69
N VAL A 214 20.10 -0.62 -23.60
CA VAL A 214 19.60 -1.97 -23.30
C VAL A 214 18.60 -2.43 -24.35
N GLU A 215 17.68 -1.57 -24.78
CA GLU A 215 16.72 -1.88 -25.86
C GLU A 215 17.45 -2.26 -27.17
N ARG A 216 18.44 -1.47 -27.59
CA ARG A 216 19.24 -1.75 -28.79
C ARG A 216 20.06 -3.02 -28.64
N LEU A 217 20.68 -3.24 -27.49
CA LEU A 217 21.36 -4.49 -27.19
C LEU A 217 20.36 -5.65 -27.32
N HIS A 218 19.16 -5.59 -26.76
CA HIS A 218 18.15 -6.66 -26.93
C HIS A 218 17.77 -6.90 -28.40
N GLN A 219 17.65 -5.85 -29.23
CA GLN A 219 17.36 -5.99 -30.66
C GLN A 219 18.50 -6.73 -31.40
N ILE A 220 19.75 -6.34 -31.12
CA ILE A 220 20.96 -6.94 -31.71
C ILE A 220 21.16 -8.38 -31.19
N SER A 221 20.65 -8.72 -29.99
CA SER A 221 20.83 -10.04 -29.34
C SER A 221 20.26 -11.20 -30.15
N SER A 222 19.33 -10.94 -31.07
CA SER A 222 18.79 -11.97 -31.96
C SER A 222 19.80 -12.50 -32.98
N GLU A 223 20.89 -11.76 -33.23
CA GLU A 223 21.92 -12.08 -34.22
C GLU A 223 23.18 -12.73 -33.60
N PHE A 224 23.28 -12.77 -32.27
CA PHE A 224 24.46 -13.29 -31.55
C PHE A 224 24.09 -14.42 -30.57
N PRO A 225 24.94 -15.46 -30.44
CA PRO A 225 24.72 -16.56 -29.48
C PRO A 225 24.93 -16.14 -28.01
N GLN A 226 25.50 -14.95 -27.75
CA GLN A 226 25.83 -14.47 -26.42
C GLN A 226 24.65 -13.75 -25.79
N ARG A 227 24.25 -14.17 -24.58
CA ARG A 227 23.23 -13.46 -23.80
C ARG A 227 23.89 -12.42 -22.88
N TRP A 228 23.34 -11.21 -22.86
CA TRP A 228 23.73 -10.19 -21.90
C TRP A 228 22.63 -9.97 -20.88
N ILE A 229 23.05 -9.79 -19.63
CA ILE A 229 22.20 -9.40 -18.52
C ILE A 229 22.28 -7.89 -18.41
N CYS A 230 21.11 -7.26 -18.38
CA CYS A 230 20.98 -5.81 -18.27
C CYS A 230 20.05 -5.48 -17.10
N SER A 231 20.47 -4.55 -16.26
CA SER A 231 19.67 -4.02 -15.15
C SER A 231 19.82 -2.51 -15.15
N ASN A 232 18.69 -1.80 -15.13
CA ASN A 232 18.64 -0.35 -14.99
C ASN A 232 17.78 -0.01 -13.78
N SER A 233 18.19 0.98 -12.99
CA SER A 233 17.42 1.53 -11.88
C SER A 233 17.47 3.06 -11.89
N GLY A 234 16.43 3.69 -11.38
CA GLY A 234 16.31 5.14 -11.33
C GLY A 234 16.08 5.82 -12.69
N GLU A 235 16.44 7.10 -12.76
CA GLU A 235 16.19 7.95 -13.93
C GLU A 235 17.13 7.60 -15.10
N PRO A 236 16.74 7.91 -16.36
CA PRO A 236 17.59 7.66 -17.53
C PRO A 236 18.97 8.32 -17.42
N ILE A 237 20.03 7.51 -17.54
CA ILE A 237 21.42 7.97 -17.56
C ILE A 237 21.84 8.17 -19.01
N ASN A 238 22.20 9.40 -19.36
CA ASN A 238 22.72 9.76 -20.67
C ASN A 238 24.12 9.17 -20.88
N LEU A 239 24.39 8.49 -22.01
CA LEU A 239 25.66 7.84 -22.33
C LEU A 239 26.39 8.55 -23.47
N THR A 240 25.79 8.64 -24.66
CA THR A 240 26.38 9.25 -25.86
C THR A 240 25.36 10.09 -26.63
N ARG A 241 25.79 11.13 -27.35
CA ARG A 241 24.94 11.94 -28.24
C ARG A 241 25.70 12.40 -29.47
N CYS A 242 24.98 12.69 -30.55
CA CYS A 242 25.57 13.29 -31.74
C CYS A 242 25.46 14.83 -31.65
N LEU A 243 26.57 15.54 -31.87
CA LEU A 243 26.60 17.02 -31.86
C LEU A 243 26.31 17.61 -33.25
N THR A 244 26.09 16.79 -34.27
CA THR A 244 25.78 17.22 -35.64
C THR A 244 24.85 16.21 -36.33
N PRO A 245 23.79 16.64 -37.03
CA PRO A 245 22.71 15.76 -37.45
C PRO A 245 23.11 14.86 -38.65
N LEU A 246 22.81 13.56 -38.55
CA LEU A 246 22.67 12.65 -39.69
C LEU A 246 21.18 12.49 -40.00
N ILE A 247 20.80 12.72 -41.26
CA ILE A 247 19.42 12.78 -41.75
C ILE A 247 18.73 11.41 -41.62
N PRO A 248 17.63 11.25 -40.84
CA PRO A 248 16.91 9.97 -40.75
C PRO A 248 15.83 9.82 -41.84
N LYS A 249 15.69 8.60 -42.37
CA LYS A 249 14.53 8.16 -43.15
C LYS A 249 13.39 7.73 -42.20
N SER A 250 12.16 8.04 -42.60
CA SER A 250 10.93 7.78 -41.84
C SER A 250 10.57 6.30 -41.80
N GLU A 251 10.36 5.76 -40.60
CA GLU A 251 9.60 4.53 -40.39
C GLU A 251 8.44 4.79 -39.43
N THR A 252 7.30 4.24 -39.81
CA THR A 252 5.97 4.34 -39.21
C THR A 252 5.87 3.50 -37.95
N LEU A 253 5.52 4.13 -36.83
CA LEU A 253 5.19 3.49 -35.55
C LEU A 253 3.84 2.76 -35.65
N GLN A 254 3.84 1.46 -35.34
CA GLN A 254 2.65 0.75 -34.88
C GLN A 254 2.52 0.94 -33.34
N PRO A 255 1.30 1.05 -32.78
CA PRO A 255 1.12 1.20 -31.34
C PRO A 255 1.31 -0.13 -30.60
N GLU A 256 2.12 -0.11 -29.53
CA GLU A 256 2.28 -1.22 -28.58
C GLU A 256 0.96 -1.51 -27.84
N LEU A 257 0.59 -2.80 -27.75
CA LEU A 257 -0.49 -3.24 -26.86
C LEU A 257 -0.04 -3.07 -25.40
N ALA A 258 -0.72 -2.18 -24.66
CA ALA A 258 -0.55 -2.06 -23.21
C ALA A 258 -0.86 -3.39 -22.50
N ALA A 259 0.02 -3.81 -21.58
CA ALA A 259 -0.13 -5.04 -20.79
C ALA A 259 -1.49 -5.09 -20.04
N SER A 260 -2.07 -6.28 -19.91
CA SER A 260 -3.34 -6.48 -19.19
C SER A 260 -3.17 -6.18 -17.69
N PRO A 261 -4.06 -5.39 -17.06
CA PRO A 261 -3.96 -5.03 -15.64
C PRO A 261 -4.21 -6.25 -14.74
N HIS A 262 -3.38 -6.45 -13.71
CA HIS A 262 -3.50 -7.61 -12.81
C HIS A 262 -2.87 -7.40 -11.43
N ASN A 263 -3.30 -8.20 -10.46
CA ASN A 263 -2.73 -8.30 -9.10
C ASN A 263 -2.38 -9.76 -8.76
N LEU A 264 -2.07 -10.56 -9.78
CA LEU A 264 -1.63 -11.94 -9.62
C LEU A 264 -0.36 -12.04 -8.79
N LYS A 265 -0.30 -13.09 -7.97
CA LYS A 265 0.87 -13.45 -7.18
C LYS A 265 1.94 -14.09 -8.06
N HIS A 266 3.20 -14.10 -7.61
CA HIS A 266 4.20 -15.00 -8.18
C HIS A 266 3.89 -16.44 -7.77
N SER A 267 4.19 -17.40 -8.65
CA SER A 267 4.11 -18.81 -8.35
C SER A 267 5.42 -19.26 -7.70
N GLY A 268 5.37 -19.71 -6.45
CA GLY A 268 6.52 -20.30 -5.76
C GLY A 268 6.88 -21.74 -6.16
N VAL A 269 6.07 -22.39 -7.01
CA VAL A 269 6.35 -23.76 -7.47
C VAL A 269 7.41 -23.80 -8.57
N ILE A 270 8.35 -24.75 -8.46
CA ILE A 270 9.40 -24.96 -9.48
C ILE A 270 8.80 -25.46 -10.80
N GLU A 271 7.87 -26.41 -10.70
CA GLU A 271 7.21 -27.00 -11.86
C GLU A 271 5.79 -27.43 -11.52
N PHE A 272 4.87 -27.18 -12.45
CA PHE A 272 3.46 -27.53 -12.31
C PHE A 272 3.10 -28.70 -13.23
N VAL A 273 2.97 -29.91 -12.66
CA VAL A 273 2.86 -31.17 -13.42
C VAL A 273 1.51 -31.86 -13.25
N GLY A 274 1.15 -32.75 -14.19
CA GLY A 274 0.00 -33.65 -14.06
C GLY A 274 -1.39 -33.00 -14.04
N ARG A 275 -1.49 -31.71 -14.37
CA ARG A 275 -2.75 -30.95 -14.33
C ARG A 275 -3.15 -30.37 -15.68
N ALA A 276 -2.49 -30.76 -16.78
CA ALA A 276 -2.78 -30.25 -18.12
C ALA A 276 -4.24 -30.49 -18.53
N GLU A 277 -4.75 -31.72 -18.36
CA GLU A 277 -6.16 -32.02 -18.65
C GLU A 277 -7.13 -31.24 -17.76
N VAL A 278 -6.76 -31.00 -16.49
CA VAL A 278 -7.58 -30.22 -15.55
C VAL A 278 -7.61 -28.75 -15.94
N LEU A 279 -6.48 -28.18 -16.37
CA LEU A 279 -6.39 -26.81 -16.90
C LEU A 279 -7.17 -26.67 -18.21
N GLU A 280 -7.08 -27.66 -19.11
CA GLU A 280 -7.83 -27.65 -20.37
C GLU A 280 -9.34 -27.77 -20.10
N ASN A 281 -9.75 -28.66 -19.20
CA ASN A 281 -11.15 -28.78 -18.78
C ASN A 281 -11.64 -27.50 -18.08
N LEU A 282 -10.82 -26.92 -17.19
CA LEU A 282 -11.10 -25.62 -16.57
C LEU A 282 -11.30 -24.53 -17.62
N HIS A 283 -10.42 -24.46 -18.62
CA HIS A 283 -10.56 -23.51 -19.72
C HIS A 283 -11.86 -23.75 -20.49
N GLN A 284 -12.12 -24.99 -20.94
CA GLN A 284 -13.32 -25.34 -21.70
C GLN A 284 -14.60 -25.01 -20.94
N GLN A 285 -14.67 -25.35 -19.65
CA GLN A 285 -15.82 -25.03 -18.81
C GLN A 285 -15.93 -23.51 -18.58
N LEU A 286 -14.83 -22.77 -18.40
CA LEU A 286 -14.87 -21.31 -18.27
C LEU A 286 -15.31 -20.64 -19.57
N GLN A 287 -15.10 -21.27 -20.73
CA GLN A 287 -15.65 -20.77 -21.99
C GLN A 287 -17.16 -21.05 -22.11
N GLN A 288 -17.63 -22.19 -21.62
CA GLN A 288 -19.04 -22.60 -21.70
C GLN A 288 -19.93 -22.00 -20.60
N THR A 289 -19.35 -21.72 -19.43
CA THR A 289 -20.03 -21.23 -18.24
C THR A 289 -19.30 -20.04 -17.64
N GLU A 290 -20.01 -19.18 -16.91
CA GLU A 290 -19.43 -17.94 -16.36
C GLU A 290 -18.78 -18.14 -14.98
N ARG A 291 -19.12 -19.22 -14.25
CA ARG A 291 -18.77 -19.37 -12.84
C ARG A 291 -18.39 -20.81 -12.48
N ILE A 292 -17.13 -21.00 -12.06
CA ILE A 292 -16.57 -22.30 -11.69
C ILE A 292 -15.98 -22.27 -10.28
N ALA A 293 -16.19 -23.36 -9.54
CA ALA A 293 -15.55 -23.61 -8.27
C ALA A 293 -14.59 -24.81 -8.37
N ILE A 294 -13.33 -24.59 -8.04
CA ILE A 294 -12.33 -25.64 -7.81
C ILE A 294 -12.47 -26.12 -6.37
N CYS A 295 -12.97 -27.35 -6.21
CA CYS A 295 -13.21 -27.99 -4.94
C CYS A 295 -12.22 -29.14 -4.74
N ALA A 296 -11.66 -29.29 -3.54
CA ALA A 296 -10.87 -30.48 -3.20
C ALA A 296 -11.79 -31.66 -2.92
N VAL A 297 -11.41 -32.86 -3.38
CA VAL A 297 -12.20 -34.08 -3.21
C VAL A 297 -12.38 -34.46 -1.73
N ALA A 298 -11.44 -34.12 -0.84
CA ALA A 298 -11.50 -34.56 0.57
C ALA A 298 -11.00 -33.53 1.62
N GLY A 299 -11.33 -32.24 1.51
CA GLY A 299 -10.98 -31.25 2.56
C GLY A 299 -9.48 -31.01 2.81
N MET A 300 -8.60 -31.72 2.08
CA MET A 300 -7.15 -31.67 2.22
C MET A 300 -6.61 -30.31 1.76
N GLY A 301 -5.85 -29.65 2.65
CA GLY A 301 -4.98 -28.52 2.30
C GLY A 301 -3.76 -29.02 1.54
N GLY A 302 -3.18 -28.19 0.67
CA GLY A 302 -1.95 -28.54 -0.06
C GLY A 302 -2.12 -29.34 -1.38
N VAL A 303 -3.35 -29.62 -1.82
CA VAL A 303 -3.64 -30.30 -3.11
C VAL A 303 -3.39 -29.43 -4.36
N GLY A 304 -3.13 -28.13 -4.17
CA GLY A 304 -2.84 -27.18 -5.26
C GLY A 304 -4.04 -26.48 -5.88
N LYS A 305 -5.14 -26.25 -5.14
CA LYS A 305 -6.32 -25.49 -5.67
C LYS A 305 -5.96 -24.06 -6.05
N THR A 306 -5.33 -23.37 -5.11
CA THR A 306 -4.82 -22.00 -5.24
C THR A 306 -3.80 -21.95 -6.37
N GLU A 307 -2.85 -22.90 -6.39
CA GLU A 307 -1.84 -22.99 -7.45
C GLU A 307 -2.44 -23.25 -8.83
N LEU A 308 -3.40 -24.17 -8.96
CA LEU A 308 -4.09 -24.42 -10.24
C LEU A 308 -4.77 -23.16 -10.77
N ALA A 309 -5.45 -22.41 -9.90
CA ALA A 309 -6.06 -21.13 -10.27
C ALA A 309 -5.01 -20.09 -10.67
N LEU A 310 -3.88 -20.04 -9.97
CA LEU A 310 -2.77 -19.13 -10.26
C LEU A 310 -2.08 -19.46 -11.59
N GLN A 311 -1.77 -20.73 -11.86
CA GLN A 311 -1.16 -21.18 -13.11
C GLN A 311 -2.06 -20.89 -14.31
N TYR A 312 -3.36 -21.14 -14.17
CA TYR A 312 -4.35 -20.73 -15.17
C TYR A 312 -4.28 -19.21 -15.43
N ALA A 313 -4.27 -18.41 -14.36
CA ALA A 313 -4.21 -16.96 -14.47
C ALA A 313 -2.91 -16.46 -15.10
N LEU A 314 -1.75 -16.96 -14.68
CA LEU A 314 -0.43 -16.59 -15.20
C LEU A 314 -0.27 -16.98 -16.67
N HIS A 315 -0.74 -18.16 -17.07
CA HIS A 315 -0.74 -18.60 -18.46
C HIS A 315 -1.53 -17.61 -19.35
N HIS A 316 -2.73 -17.24 -18.92
CA HIS A 316 -3.60 -16.33 -19.66
C HIS A 316 -3.20 -14.85 -19.54
N GLN A 317 -2.45 -14.48 -18.50
CA GLN A 317 -1.78 -13.18 -18.39
C GLN A 317 -0.73 -13.02 -19.50
N LYS A 318 0.15 -14.02 -19.68
CA LYS A 318 1.17 -14.02 -20.74
C LYS A 318 0.59 -14.01 -22.15
N GLN A 319 -0.56 -14.66 -22.33
CA GLN A 319 -1.26 -14.70 -23.63
C GLN A 319 -2.14 -13.47 -23.90
N GLY A 320 -2.37 -12.61 -22.90
CA GLY A 320 -3.29 -11.48 -23.03
C GLY A 320 -4.76 -11.88 -23.24
N THR A 321 -5.16 -13.09 -22.81
CA THR A 321 -6.52 -13.64 -23.02
C THR A 321 -7.60 -12.82 -22.31
N TYR A 322 -7.25 -12.18 -21.19
CA TYR A 322 -8.16 -11.33 -20.41
C TYR A 322 -7.72 -9.87 -20.47
N PRO A 323 -7.95 -9.16 -21.59
CA PRO A 323 -7.54 -7.76 -21.76
C PRO A 323 -8.30 -6.79 -20.85
N GLY A 324 -9.44 -7.22 -20.28
CA GLY A 324 -10.18 -6.48 -19.27
C GLY A 324 -9.61 -6.61 -17.85
N GLY A 325 -8.66 -7.52 -17.63
CA GLY A 325 -7.89 -7.64 -16.40
C GLY A 325 -8.03 -9.00 -15.67
N LEU A 326 -7.10 -9.25 -14.76
CA LEU A 326 -7.00 -10.46 -13.94
C LEU A 326 -6.96 -10.08 -12.46
N CYS A 327 -8.06 -10.36 -11.75
CA CYS A 327 -8.27 -9.87 -10.40
C CYS A 327 -8.33 -11.03 -9.40
N TRP A 328 -7.35 -11.06 -8.49
CA TRP A 328 -7.18 -12.02 -7.41
C TRP A 328 -7.69 -11.44 -6.08
N ILE A 329 -8.59 -12.14 -5.40
CA ILE A 329 -9.27 -11.69 -4.18
C ILE A 329 -9.18 -12.77 -3.09
N LEU A 330 -8.69 -12.40 -1.91
CA LEU A 330 -8.60 -13.29 -0.74
C LEU A 330 -9.88 -13.20 0.10
N ALA A 331 -10.69 -14.26 0.11
CA ALA A 331 -12.00 -14.23 0.76
C ALA A 331 -11.96 -14.48 2.29
N GLY A 332 -10.83 -14.93 2.84
CA GLY A 332 -10.70 -15.36 4.25
C GLY A 332 -10.31 -14.27 5.25
N GLU A 333 -9.85 -13.09 4.81
CA GLU A 333 -9.05 -12.17 5.64
C GLU A 333 -9.57 -10.73 5.69
N SER A 334 -10.37 -10.28 4.73
CA SER A 334 -10.91 -8.91 4.68
C SER A 334 -12.26 -8.83 3.99
N VAL A 335 -12.91 -7.65 4.03
CA VAL A 335 -14.18 -7.42 3.34
C VAL A 335 -13.94 -7.46 1.84
N VAL A 336 -14.33 -8.55 1.18
CA VAL A 336 -14.13 -8.82 -0.26
C VAL A 336 -14.41 -7.64 -1.19
N GLY A 337 -15.44 -6.84 -0.90
CA GLY A 337 -15.76 -5.65 -1.68
C GLY A 337 -14.64 -4.61 -1.72
N THR A 338 -13.91 -4.38 -0.62
CA THR A 338 -12.87 -3.34 -0.58
C THR A 338 -11.67 -3.72 -1.45
N GLN A 339 -11.34 -5.02 -1.55
CA GLN A 339 -10.28 -5.50 -2.44
C GLN A 339 -10.63 -5.27 -3.92
N ILE A 340 -11.90 -5.49 -4.31
CA ILE A 340 -12.37 -5.25 -5.68
C ILE A 340 -12.29 -3.75 -6.03
N VAL A 341 -12.74 -2.90 -5.12
CA VAL A 341 -12.67 -1.44 -5.30
C VAL A 341 -11.21 -0.97 -5.37
N SER A 342 -10.35 -1.48 -4.49
CA SER A 342 -8.91 -1.19 -4.49
C SER A 342 -8.26 -1.60 -5.82
N PHE A 343 -8.57 -2.79 -6.35
CA PHE A 343 -8.09 -3.21 -7.65
C PHE A 343 -8.58 -2.27 -8.77
N ALA A 344 -9.86 -1.92 -8.78
CA ALA A 344 -10.41 -1.03 -9.80
C ALA A 344 -9.74 0.35 -9.78
N ARG A 345 -9.48 0.91 -8.59
CA ARG A 345 -8.76 2.19 -8.45
C ARG A 345 -7.31 2.10 -8.88
N THR A 346 -6.58 1.10 -8.38
CA THR A 346 -5.12 1.03 -8.56
C THR A 346 -4.68 0.47 -9.90
N GLN A 347 -5.39 -0.54 -10.42
CA GLN A 347 -4.99 -1.27 -11.63
C GLN A 347 -5.75 -0.82 -12.87
N LEU A 348 -6.94 -0.23 -12.71
CA LEU A 348 -7.76 0.25 -13.83
C LEU A 348 -7.86 1.76 -13.89
N ASP A 349 -7.25 2.48 -12.94
CA ASP A 349 -7.37 3.93 -12.77
C ASP A 349 -8.86 4.37 -12.75
N LEU A 350 -9.72 3.50 -12.18
CA LEU A 350 -11.14 3.74 -12.17
C LEU A 350 -11.46 4.74 -11.07
N GLN A 351 -11.89 5.94 -11.47
CA GLN A 351 -12.48 6.90 -10.55
C GLN A 351 -13.92 6.49 -10.29
N LEU A 352 -14.19 6.03 -9.07
CA LEU A 352 -15.53 5.70 -8.64
C LEU A 352 -16.27 6.98 -8.27
N PRO A 353 -17.53 7.14 -8.67
CA PRO A 353 -18.37 8.23 -8.25
C PRO A 353 -18.53 8.24 -6.75
N ASP A 354 -18.69 9.46 -6.27
CA ASP A 354 -19.36 9.81 -5.04
C ASP A 354 -20.72 9.10 -4.92
N GLY A 355 -21.25 8.88 -3.71
CA GLY A 355 -22.59 8.28 -3.51
C GLY A 355 -22.72 6.79 -3.12
N LEU A 356 -21.83 5.92 -3.59
CA LEU A 356 -22.02 4.46 -3.56
C LEU A 356 -21.61 3.73 -2.25
N GLU A 357 -22.54 2.99 -1.63
CA GLU A 357 -22.24 1.98 -0.60
C GLU A 357 -21.27 0.91 -1.14
N LEU A 358 -20.58 0.14 -0.30
CA LEU A 358 -19.52 -0.78 -0.80
C LEU A 358 -20.01 -1.76 -1.88
N THR A 359 -21.25 -2.26 -1.76
CA THR A 359 -21.86 -3.12 -2.78
C THR A 359 -22.18 -2.38 -4.07
N GLU A 360 -22.51 -1.08 -3.97
CA GLU A 360 -22.78 -0.21 -5.10
C GLU A 360 -21.49 0.28 -5.77
N GLN A 361 -20.41 0.50 -5.01
CA GLN A 361 -19.07 0.77 -5.52
C GLN A 361 -18.61 -0.39 -6.38
N VAL A 362 -18.77 -1.61 -5.87
CA VAL A 362 -18.49 -2.84 -6.61
C VAL A 362 -19.39 -2.94 -7.85
N ALA A 363 -20.68 -2.61 -7.74
CA ALA A 363 -21.58 -2.58 -8.90
C ALA A 363 -21.17 -1.53 -9.96
N TYR A 364 -20.67 -0.37 -9.53
CA TYR A 364 -20.15 0.66 -10.41
C TYR A 364 -18.87 0.20 -11.11
N CYS A 365 -17.96 -0.42 -10.35
CA CYS A 365 -16.79 -1.08 -10.91
C CYS A 365 -17.22 -2.02 -12.04
N TRP A 366 -18.25 -2.86 -11.87
CA TRP A 366 -18.74 -3.75 -12.92
C TRP A 366 -19.22 -3.02 -14.18
N ARG A 367 -19.96 -1.92 -14.00
CA ARG A 367 -20.49 -1.11 -15.11
C ARG A 367 -19.39 -0.42 -15.92
N HIS A 368 -18.31 -0.01 -15.26
CA HIS A 368 -17.23 0.78 -15.85
C HIS A 368 -15.94 -0.01 -16.05
N TRP A 369 -15.95 -1.30 -15.72
CA TRP A 369 -14.80 -2.16 -15.85
C TRP A 369 -14.35 -2.20 -17.31
N ARG A 370 -13.04 -2.04 -17.52
CA ARG A 370 -12.40 -2.00 -18.85
C ARG A 370 -12.99 -3.06 -19.79
N ARG A 371 -13.22 -2.68 -21.06
CA ARG A 371 -13.74 -3.58 -22.08
C ARG A 371 -12.79 -4.77 -22.30
N GLY A 372 -13.38 -5.92 -22.62
CA GLY A 372 -12.66 -7.19 -22.79
C GLY A 372 -13.08 -8.22 -21.76
N ASP A 373 -12.59 -9.44 -21.96
CA ASP A 373 -12.82 -10.54 -21.01
C ASP A 373 -12.01 -10.30 -19.74
N VAL A 374 -12.60 -10.67 -18.60
CA VAL A 374 -12.05 -10.47 -17.26
C VAL A 374 -12.13 -11.78 -16.49
N LEU A 375 -11.08 -12.11 -15.75
CA LEU A 375 -11.07 -13.25 -14.84
C LEU A 375 -10.96 -12.77 -13.39
N PHE A 376 -11.95 -13.17 -12.58
CA PHE A 376 -11.96 -12.99 -11.13
C PHE A 376 -11.64 -14.32 -10.44
N ILE A 377 -10.72 -14.28 -9.50
CA ILE A 377 -10.33 -15.43 -8.69
C ILE A 377 -10.60 -15.11 -7.23
N PHE A 378 -11.59 -15.78 -6.63
CA PHE A 378 -11.85 -15.71 -5.20
C PHE A 378 -11.19 -16.91 -4.51
N ASP A 379 -10.11 -16.64 -3.80
CA ASP A 379 -9.28 -17.64 -3.15
C ASP A 379 -9.67 -17.83 -1.67
N ASP A 380 -9.58 -19.07 -1.19
CA ASP A 380 -9.96 -19.55 0.16
C ASP A 380 -11.39 -19.15 0.61
N VAL A 381 -12.38 -19.37 -0.24
CA VAL A 381 -13.79 -19.06 0.12
C VAL A 381 -14.30 -20.06 1.16
N ARG A 382 -14.39 -19.61 2.42
CA ARG A 382 -14.93 -20.40 3.56
C ARG A 382 -16.44 -20.31 3.69
N ASN A 383 -17.01 -19.13 3.41
CA ASN A 383 -18.44 -18.87 3.49
C ASN A 383 -18.94 -18.12 2.27
N TYR A 384 -19.73 -18.81 1.43
CA TYR A 384 -20.31 -18.24 0.21
C TYR A 384 -21.11 -16.94 0.47
N ARG A 385 -21.76 -16.81 1.64
CA ARG A 385 -22.55 -15.60 1.96
C ARG A 385 -21.70 -14.33 2.00
N GLN A 386 -20.41 -14.45 2.29
CA GLN A 386 -19.49 -13.30 2.36
C GLN A 386 -19.13 -12.75 0.98
N ILE A 387 -19.06 -13.61 -0.03
CA ILE A 387 -18.68 -13.19 -1.40
C ILE A 387 -19.89 -12.91 -2.29
N LYS A 388 -21.05 -13.52 -1.99
CA LYS A 388 -22.25 -13.45 -2.82
C LYS A 388 -22.66 -12.03 -3.23
N PRO A 389 -22.63 -11.01 -2.34
CA PRO A 389 -22.99 -9.64 -2.72
C PRO A 389 -22.02 -8.98 -3.71
N TYR A 390 -20.80 -9.51 -3.85
CA TYR A 390 -19.71 -8.91 -4.60
C TYR A 390 -19.33 -9.71 -5.85
N LEU A 391 -20.15 -10.67 -6.27
CA LEU A 391 -19.91 -11.38 -7.53
C LEU A 391 -20.22 -10.46 -8.72
N PRO A 392 -19.44 -10.53 -9.82
CA PRO A 392 -19.73 -9.77 -11.03
C PRO A 392 -21.06 -10.20 -11.64
N PRO A 393 -21.72 -9.33 -12.45
CA PRO A 393 -22.95 -9.67 -13.14
C PRO A 393 -22.76 -10.89 -14.04
N ALA A 394 -23.86 -11.61 -14.29
CA ALA A 394 -23.87 -12.79 -15.17
C ALA A 394 -23.81 -12.36 -16.64
N GLU A 395 -22.64 -11.88 -17.05
CA GLU A 395 -22.30 -11.53 -18.42
C GLU A 395 -21.16 -12.43 -18.89
N SER A 396 -21.21 -12.84 -20.17
CA SER A 396 -20.27 -13.81 -20.73
C SER A 396 -18.80 -13.39 -20.64
N ARG A 397 -18.54 -12.08 -20.53
CA ARG A 397 -17.19 -11.49 -20.41
C ARG A 397 -16.56 -11.67 -19.03
N PHE A 398 -17.37 -11.86 -17.98
CA PHE A 398 -16.89 -12.03 -16.61
C PHE A 398 -16.77 -13.51 -16.29
N LYS A 399 -15.54 -13.97 -16.12
CA LYS A 399 -15.23 -15.33 -15.71
C LYS A 399 -14.91 -15.33 -14.22
N VAL A 400 -15.58 -16.17 -13.45
CA VAL A 400 -15.37 -16.29 -12.01
C VAL A 400 -14.82 -17.68 -11.70
N LEU A 401 -13.67 -17.70 -11.04
CA LEU A 401 -13.04 -18.89 -10.49
C LEU A 401 -13.00 -18.79 -8.97
N ILE A 402 -13.36 -19.87 -8.28
CA ILE A 402 -13.35 -19.92 -6.81
C ILE A 402 -12.49 -21.09 -6.37
N THR A 403 -11.63 -20.89 -5.36
CA THR A 403 -11.02 -21.99 -4.62
C THR A 403 -11.73 -22.15 -3.27
N THR A 404 -12.12 -23.38 -2.92
CA THR A 404 -12.80 -23.63 -1.64
C THR A 404 -12.54 -25.04 -1.11
N ARG A 405 -12.61 -25.19 0.21
CA ARG A 405 -12.69 -26.50 0.87
C ARG A 405 -14.12 -27.03 0.95
N ARG A 406 -15.13 -26.21 0.67
CA ARG A 406 -16.54 -26.63 0.68
C ARG A 406 -16.89 -27.37 -0.61
N GLN A 407 -17.50 -28.55 -0.47
CA GLN A 407 -17.96 -29.31 -1.62
C GLN A 407 -19.23 -28.74 -2.27
N ASN A 408 -19.95 -27.82 -1.61
CA ASN A 408 -21.19 -27.24 -2.13
C ASN A 408 -21.28 -25.73 -1.82
N LEU A 409 -21.20 -24.91 -2.88
CA LEU A 409 -21.41 -23.45 -2.83
C LEU A 409 -22.79 -23.03 -3.38
N GLY A 410 -23.62 -23.98 -3.82
CA GLY A 410 -24.91 -23.73 -4.50
C GLY A 410 -24.95 -24.31 -5.93
N ALA A 411 -26.10 -24.15 -6.60
CA ALA A 411 -26.35 -24.64 -7.98
C ALA A 411 -25.81 -23.71 -9.09
N SER A 412 -25.34 -22.51 -8.74
CA SER A 412 -24.85 -21.49 -9.69
C SER A 412 -23.34 -21.60 -9.99
N PHE A 413 -22.69 -22.68 -9.57
CA PHE A 413 -21.28 -22.95 -9.83
C PHE A 413 -21.12 -24.36 -10.35
N GLU A 414 -20.51 -24.50 -11.52
CA GLU A 414 -19.96 -25.78 -11.94
C GLU A 414 -18.73 -26.12 -11.10
N ARG A 415 -18.48 -27.42 -10.91
CA ARG A 415 -17.46 -27.90 -9.97
C ARG A 415 -16.40 -28.66 -10.72
N ILE A 416 -15.15 -28.24 -10.49
CA ILE A 416 -13.99 -29.02 -10.85
C ILE A 416 -13.45 -29.63 -9.57
N HIS A 417 -13.55 -30.95 -9.50
CA HIS A 417 -12.99 -31.72 -8.41
C HIS A 417 -11.49 -31.88 -8.63
N LEU A 418 -10.70 -31.24 -7.78
CA LEU A 418 -9.26 -31.39 -7.77
C LEU A 418 -8.89 -32.51 -6.78
N ASP A 419 -8.48 -33.65 -7.35
CA ASP A 419 -7.95 -34.78 -6.60
C ASP A 419 -6.44 -34.61 -6.34
N VAL A 420 -5.81 -35.51 -5.59
CA VAL A 420 -4.34 -35.58 -5.45
C VAL A 420 -3.65 -35.83 -6.80
N LEU A 421 -2.32 -35.75 -6.87
CA LEU A 421 -1.60 -36.08 -8.10
C LEU A 421 -1.73 -37.57 -8.40
N THR A 422 -1.76 -37.92 -9.69
CA THR A 422 -1.60 -39.32 -10.09
C THR A 422 -0.19 -39.80 -9.76
N GLU A 423 0.02 -41.11 -9.64
CA GLU A 423 1.36 -41.66 -9.37
C GLU A 423 2.38 -41.17 -10.41
N ALA A 424 2.04 -41.16 -11.70
CA ALA A 424 2.92 -40.69 -12.75
C ALA A 424 3.28 -39.20 -12.58
N ALA A 425 2.30 -38.35 -12.29
CA ALA A 425 2.53 -36.91 -12.08
C ALA A 425 3.31 -36.61 -10.81
N ALA A 426 3.08 -37.36 -9.73
CA ALA A 426 3.85 -37.22 -8.49
C ALA A 426 5.33 -37.60 -8.69
N ILE A 427 5.57 -38.66 -9.47
CA ILE A 427 6.93 -39.05 -9.87
C ILE A 427 7.56 -37.99 -10.76
N GLU A 428 6.82 -37.45 -11.73
CA GLU A 428 7.28 -36.36 -12.61
C GLU A 428 7.70 -35.12 -11.81
N LEU A 429 6.90 -34.72 -10.80
CA LEU A 429 7.26 -33.62 -9.89
C LEU A 429 8.56 -33.91 -9.13
N LEU A 430 8.75 -35.14 -8.66
CA LEU A 430 10.00 -35.50 -7.99
C LEU A 430 11.18 -35.52 -8.96
N VAL A 431 11.00 -35.99 -10.21
CA VAL A 431 12.04 -35.99 -11.24
C VAL A 431 12.58 -34.58 -11.46
N SER A 432 11.72 -33.56 -11.52
CA SER A 432 12.19 -32.19 -11.74
C SER A 432 12.88 -31.56 -10.53
N LEU A 433 12.64 -32.08 -9.33
CA LEU A 433 13.31 -31.64 -8.11
C LEU A 433 14.64 -32.35 -7.85
N ILE A 434 14.74 -33.66 -8.09
CA ILE A 434 15.91 -34.47 -7.67
C ILE A 434 16.63 -35.19 -8.81
N GLY A 435 16.18 -34.99 -10.06
CA GLY A 435 16.79 -35.54 -11.26
C GLY A 435 16.32 -36.96 -11.60
N GLN A 436 16.27 -37.25 -12.90
CA GLN A 436 15.74 -38.52 -13.42
C GLN A 436 16.59 -39.73 -13.01
N GLU A 437 17.92 -39.61 -12.99
CA GLU A 437 18.84 -40.72 -12.66
C GLU A 437 18.56 -41.31 -11.26
N ARG A 438 18.23 -40.46 -10.28
CA ARG A 438 17.97 -40.88 -8.90
C ARG A 438 16.63 -41.61 -8.75
N ILE A 439 15.64 -41.19 -9.53
CA ILE A 439 14.32 -41.82 -9.58
C ILE A 439 14.42 -43.20 -10.21
N GLU A 440 15.19 -43.34 -11.29
CA GLU A 440 15.41 -44.61 -11.98
C GLU A 440 16.24 -45.62 -11.17
N ALA A 441 17.09 -45.14 -10.25
CA ALA A 441 17.90 -45.98 -9.38
C ALA A 441 17.10 -46.71 -8.28
N GLU A 442 16.01 -46.13 -7.77
CA GLU A 442 15.21 -46.68 -6.65
C GLU A 442 13.68 -46.61 -6.91
N PRO A 443 13.15 -47.19 -7.99
CA PRO A 443 11.78 -46.94 -8.46
C PRO A 443 10.68 -47.38 -7.49
N GLU A 444 10.91 -48.45 -6.72
CA GLU A 444 9.94 -48.93 -5.71
C GLU A 444 9.86 -47.97 -4.52
N GLN A 445 10.98 -47.38 -4.13
CA GLN A 445 11.08 -46.39 -3.05
C GLN A 445 10.44 -45.07 -3.47
N VAL A 446 10.56 -44.66 -4.74
CA VAL A 446 9.88 -43.47 -5.26
C VAL A 446 8.37 -43.58 -5.11
N LYS A 447 7.79 -44.71 -5.54
CA LYS A 447 6.34 -44.96 -5.40
C LYS A 447 5.91 -44.92 -3.95
N ARG A 448 6.70 -45.55 -3.07
CA ARG A 448 6.44 -45.57 -1.64
C ARG A 448 6.53 -44.19 -1.01
N LEU A 449 7.49 -43.37 -1.42
CA LEU A 449 7.63 -41.99 -0.97
C LEU A 449 6.41 -41.15 -1.36
N CYS A 450 5.93 -41.29 -2.60
CA CYS A 450 4.73 -40.61 -3.06
C CYS A 450 3.48 -41.01 -2.27
N GLN A 451 3.35 -42.30 -1.94
CA GLN A 451 2.27 -42.82 -1.09
C GLN A 451 2.34 -42.28 0.33
N ASP A 452 3.53 -42.28 0.95
CA ASP A 452 3.73 -41.78 2.31
C ASP A 452 3.42 -40.27 2.42
N LEU A 453 3.52 -39.51 1.31
CA LEU A 453 3.16 -38.09 1.21
C LEU A 453 1.72 -37.86 0.71
N GLY A 454 0.94 -38.92 0.52
CA GLY A 454 -0.44 -38.86 0.04
C GLY A 454 -0.59 -38.23 -1.35
N TYR A 455 0.46 -38.27 -2.17
CA TYR A 455 0.51 -37.65 -3.50
C TYR A 455 0.14 -36.14 -3.51
N LEU A 456 0.35 -35.44 -2.39
CA LEU A 456 0.11 -34.01 -2.29
C LEU A 456 1.29 -33.22 -2.89
N PRO A 457 1.04 -32.28 -3.83
CA PRO A 457 2.10 -31.44 -4.41
C PRO A 457 2.98 -30.77 -3.37
N LEU A 458 2.37 -30.15 -2.34
CA LEU A 458 3.11 -29.44 -1.29
C LEU A 458 4.06 -30.38 -0.52
N GLY A 459 3.60 -31.59 -0.16
CA GLY A 459 4.43 -32.57 0.55
C GLY A 459 5.58 -33.08 -0.30
N LEU A 460 5.31 -33.36 -1.58
CA LEU A 460 6.31 -33.79 -2.56
C LEU A 460 7.36 -32.71 -2.81
N GLU A 461 6.96 -31.44 -2.87
CA GLU A 461 7.85 -30.32 -3.11
C GLU A 461 8.80 -30.08 -1.93
N LEU A 462 8.29 -30.12 -0.70
CA LEU A 462 9.10 -30.01 0.52
C LEU A 462 10.13 -31.14 0.62
N VAL A 463 9.70 -32.38 0.41
CA VAL A 463 10.60 -33.55 0.44
C VAL A 463 11.56 -33.58 -0.74
N GLY A 464 11.10 -33.20 -1.94
CA GLY A 464 11.94 -33.12 -3.13
C GLY A 464 13.08 -32.12 -2.95
N ARG A 465 12.79 -30.91 -2.46
CA ARG A 465 13.82 -29.90 -2.14
C ARG A 465 14.74 -30.37 -0.99
N TYR A 466 14.21 -31.07 0.01
CA TYR A 466 15.03 -31.70 1.05
C TYR A 466 16.03 -32.71 0.48
N LEU A 467 15.58 -33.57 -0.44
CA LEU A 467 16.40 -34.58 -1.11
C LEU A 467 17.41 -33.96 -2.08
N GLN A 468 17.04 -32.88 -2.78
CA GLN A 468 17.92 -32.16 -3.69
C GLN A 468 19.19 -31.67 -2.99
N ARG A 469 19.07 -31.17 -1.76
CA ARG A 469 20.21 -30.76 -0.91
C ARG A 469 21.05 -31.93 -0.38
N LYS A 470 20.58 -33.17 -0.52
CA LYS A 470 21.23 -34.38 0.00
C LYS A 470 21.38 -35.42 -1.10
N PRO A 471 22.28 -35.21 -2.08
CA PRO A 471 22.44 -36.12 -3.21
C PRO A 471 22.75 -37.56 -2.79
N ASP A 472 23.48 -37.74 -1.67
CA ASP A 472 23.89 -39.06 -1.17
C ASP A 472 22.83 -39.81 -0.33
N LEU A 473 21.69 -39.17 -0.01
CA LEU A 473 20.64 -39.79 0.80
C LEU A 473 19.76 -40.71 -0.05
N SER A 474 19.80 -42.03 0.17
CA SER A 474 18.90 -42.93 -0.59
C SER A 474 17.42 -42.67 -0.30
N LEU A 475 16.56 -42.93 -1.30
CA LEU A 475 15.12 -42.78 -1.15
C LEU A 475 14.54 -43.75 -0.12
N GLU A 476 15.14 -44.93 0.03
CA GLU A 476 14.81 -45.86 1.12
C GLU A 476 15.01 -45.21 2.50
N LYS A 477 16.16 -44.58 2.74
CA LYS A 477 16.45 -43.91 4.01
C LYS A 477 15.51 -42.73 4.24
N MET A 478 15.12 -42.02 3.18
CA MET A 478 14.15 -40.94 3.27
C MET A 478 12.77 -41.43 3.73
N CYS A 479 12.26 -42.52 3.14
CA CYS A 479 11.00 -43.14 3.56
C CYS A 479 11.07 -43.58 5.04
N GLN A 480 12.21 -44.13 5.48
CA GLN A 480 12.42 -44.49 6.88
C GLN A 480 12.37 -43.25 7.80
N ARG A 481 13.00 -42.14 7.40
CA ARG A 481 12.97 -40.88 8.17
C ARG A 481 11.55 -40.36 8.36
N LEU A 482 10.76 -40.23 7.29
CA LEU A 482 9.36 -39.75 7.38
C LEU A 482 8.54 -40.56 8.39
N ARG A 483 8.71 -41.89 8.42
CA ARG A 483 7.98 -42.80 9.32
C ARG A 483 8.50 -42.79 10.76
N LEU A 484 9.78 -42.52 10.95
CA LEU A 484 10.35 -42.32 12.29
C LEU A 484 9.82 -41.01 12.89
N THR A 485 9.69 -39.97 12.06
CA THR A 485 9.11 -38.68 12.44
C THR A 485 7.64 -38.82 12.81
N HIS A 486 6.87 -39.67 12.10
CA HIS A 486 5.47 -39.94 12.44
C HIS A 486 5.12 -41.44 12.42
N ARG A 487 5.07 -42.07 13.62
CA ARG A 487 4.91 -43.53 13.79
C ARG A 487 3.63 -44.12 13.18
N SER A 488 2.60 -43.31 12.96
CA SER A 488 1.30 -43.75 12.39
C SER A 488 1.29 -43.85 10.86
N LEU A 489 2.33 -43.41 10.14
CA LEU A 489 2.47 -43.64 8.69
C LEU A 489 2.66 -45.12 8.32
N ASN A 490 2.78 -46.01 9.31
CA ASN A 490 2.94 -47.45 9.11
C ASN A 490 1.61 -48.19 8.78
N ASN A 491 0.44 -47.56 8.92
CA ASN A 491 -0.85 -48.16 8.57
C ASN A 491 -1.94 -47.08 8.37
N PRO A 492 -2.37 -46.75 7.14
CA PRO A 492 -3.19 -45.55 6.93
C PRO A 492 -4.67 -45.79 6.60
N ASP A 493 -5.49 -44.84 7.04
CA ASP A 493 -6.67 -44.36 6.31
C ASP A 493 -6.17 -43.34 5.26
N PRO A 494 -6.55 -43.44 3.96
CA PRO A 494 -6.01 -42.59 2.89
C PRO A 494 -6.03 -41.08 3.20
N ASP A 495 -7.10 -40.56 3.81
CA ASP A 495 -7.24 -39.13 4.13
C ASP A 495 -6.30 -38.67 5.25
N MET A 496 -5.99 -39.54 6.21
CA MET A 496 -5.06 -39.25 7.32
C MET A 496 -3.59 -39.30 6.87
N THR A 497 -3.26 -40.16 5.89
CA THR A 497 -1.88 -40.31 5.37
C THR A 497 -1.34 -39.00 4.82
N ALA A 498 -2.16 -38.27 4.08
CA ALA A 498 -1.74 -37.09 3.34
C ALA A 498 -1.41 -35.91 4.27
N GLN A 499 -2.25 -35.66 5.29
CA GLN A 499 -1.96 -34.63 6.30
C GLN A 499 -0.72 -34.96 7.13
N LEU A 500 -0.61 -36.21 7.57
CA LEU A 500 0.53 -36.66 8.37
C LEU A 500 1.85 -36.68 7.58
N GLY A 501 1.79 -36.98 6.28
CA GLY A 501 2.96 -36.96 5.39
C GLY A 501 3.49 -35.55 5.18
N VAL A 502 2.60 -34.56 4.98
CA VAL A 502 2.98 -33.14 4.87
C VAL A 502 3.53 -32.61 6.18
N GLU A 503 2.92 -32.96 7.32
CA GLU A 503 3.43 -32.59 8.64
C GLU A 503 4.81 -33.21 8.92
N ALA A 504 5.02 -34.47 8.56
CA ALA A 504 6.33 -35.12 8.66
C ALA A 504 7.39 -34.45 7.75
N ALA A 505 6.99 -33.96 6.56
CA ALA A 505 7.88 -33.21 5.68
C ALA A 505 8.27 -31.83 6.27
N PHE A 506 7.33 -31.14 6.92
CA PHE A 506 7.63 -29.91 7.66
C PHE A 506 8.58 -30.18 8.83
N GLU A 507 8.32 -31.23 9.61
CA GLU A 507 9.15 -31.59 10.76
C GLU A 507 10.59 -31.96 10.35
N LEU A 508 10.79 -32.63 9.21
CA LEU A 508 12.14 -32.88 8.68
C LEU A 508 12.86 -31.60 8.25
N SER A 509 12.15 -30.66 7.63
CA SER A 509 12.73 -29.37 7.26
C SER A 509 13.04 -28.52 8.50
N TRP A 510 12.15 -28.55 9.49
CA TRP A 510 12.28 -27.89 10.79
C TRP A 510 13.53 -28.35 11.56
N GLN A 511 13.78 -29.66 11.62
CA GLN A 511 14.94 -30.23 12.32
C GLN A 511 16.30 -29.84 11.71
N GLU A 512 16.32 -29.31 10.48
CA GLU A 512 17.54 -28.85 9.81
C GLU A 512 17.70 -27.33 9.78
N LEU A 513 16.73 -26.60 10.30
CA LEU A 513 16.86 -25.17 10.52
C LEU A 513 17.87 -24.93 11.64
N SER A 514 18.67 -23.88 11.51
CA SER A 514 19.40 -23.32 12.64
C SER A 514 18.43 -22.91 13.75
N GLN A 515 18.93 -22.74 14.98
CA GLN A 515 18.09 -22.29 16.09
C GLN A 515 17.48 -20.92 15.78
N ASP A 516 18.25 -20.02 15.16
CA ASP A 516 17.81 -18.68 14.79
C ASP A 516 16.76 -18.71 13.68
N ALA A 517 16.91 -19.62 12.70
CA ALA A 517 15.90 -19.86 11.67
C ALA A 517 14.59 -20.44 12.22
N GLN A 518 14.67 -21.33 13.21
CA GLN A 518 13.48 -21.84 13.91
C GLN A 518 12.75 -20.71 14.64
N THR A 519 13.51 -19.87 15.35
CA THR A 519 12.99 -18.68 16.05
C THR A 519 12.34 -17.71 15.07
N LEU A 520 12.99 -17.37 13.95
CA LEU A 520 12.45 -16.47 12.93
C LEU A 520 11.20 -17.06 12.25
N ALA A 521 11.19 -18.33 11.89
CA ALA A 521 10.02 -18.98 11.31
C ALA A 521 8.82 -18.95 12.25
N CYS A 522 9.04 -19.26 13.54
CA CYS A 522 8.03 -19.13 14.58
C CYS A 522 7.55 -17.68 14.73
N PHE A 523 8.45 -16.70 14.69
CA PHE A 523 8.11 -15.29 14.76
C PHE A 523 7.22 -14.85 13.58
N LEU A 524 7.60 -15.19 12.34
CA LEU A 524 6.80 -14.89 11.14
C LEU A 524 5.40 -15.52 11.20
N SER A 525 5.24 -16.66 11.89
CA SER A 525 3.93 -17.31 12.06
C SER A 525 2.93 -16.49 12.89
N LEU A 526 3.42 -15.53 13.68
CA LEU A 526 2.59 -14.63 14.50
C LEU A 526 1.87 -13.57 13.65
N PHE A 527 2.44 -13.19 12.51
CA PHE A 527 1.79 -12.28 11.55
C PHE A 527 0.53 -12.91 10.97
N ALA A 528 -0.44 -12.08 10.59
CA ALA A 528 -1.63 -12.52 9.83
C ALA A 528 -1.27 -13.28 8.54
N LEU A 529 -2.22 -14.02 7.97
CA LEU A 529 -2.05 -14.75 6.70
C LEU A 529 -1.99 -13.84 5.45
N ALA A 530 -1.50 -12.61 5.60
CA ALA A 530 -1.31 -11.65 4.52
C ALA A 530 0.18 -11.56 4.13
N PRO A 531 0.52 -10.96 2.97
CA PRO A 531 1.89 -10.58 2.65
C PRO A 531 2.48 -9.69 3.75
N ILE A 532 3.65 -10.07 4.24
CA ILE A 532 4.40 -9.42 5.30
C ILE A 532 5.51 -8.58 4.65
N PRO A 533 5.44 -7.25 4.66
CA PRO A 533 6.55 -6.44 4.16
C PRO A 533 7.75 -6.56 5.11
N TRP A 534 8.91 -6.92 4.56
CA TRP A 534 10.09 -7.32 5.34
C TRP A 534 10.62 -6.22 6.25
N LYS A 535 10.54 -4.96 5.80
CA LYS A 535 10.87 -3.77 6.59
C LYS A 535 10.19 -3.75 7.97
N TRP A 536 9.02 -4.36 8.11
CA TRP A 536 8.33 -4.44 9.39
C TRP A 536 8.82 -5.57 10.28
N VAL A 537 9.28 -6.68 9.69
CA VAL A 537 9.98 -7.74 10.41
C VAL A 537 11.26 -7.17 11.03
N GLU A 538 12.04 -6.43 10.24
CA GLU A 538 13.24 -5.71 10.71
C GLU A 538 12.92 -4.72 11.84
N GLN A 539 11.84 -3.96 11.72
CA GLN A 539 11.42 -3.04 12.79
C GLN A 539 10.99 -3.76 14.06
N CYS A 540 10.39 -4.96 13.96
CA CYS A 540 10.06 -5.75 15.14
C CYS A 540 11.32 -6.37 15.78
N CYS A 541 12.34 -6.67 14.99
CA CYS A 541 13.61 -7.26 15.41
C CYS A 541 14.75 -6.24 15.38
N SER A 542 14.52 -5.02 15.88
CA SER A 542 15.50 -3.92 15.78
C SER A 542 16.83 -4.17 16.49
N ASP A 543 16.87 -5.16 17.38
CA ASP A 543 18.05 -5.55 18.15
C ASP A 543 18.90 -6.61 17.42
N GLU A 544 18.41 -7.16 16.31
CA GLU A 544 19.08 -8.20 15.51
C GLU A 544 19.75 -7.58 14.28
N ASP A 545 20.78 -8.26 13.75
CA ASP A 545 21.46 -7.82 12.54
C ASP A 545 20.55 -8.02 11.32
N VAL A 546 20.33 -6.95 10.55
CA VAL A 546 19.46 -6.99 9.38
C VAL A 546 20.02 -7.96 8.34
N GLU A 547 21.34 -7.97 8.11
CA GLU A 547 21.95 -8.87 7.12
C GLU A 547 21.74 -10.34 7.54
N GLU A 548 21.86 -10.65 8.83
CA GLU A 548 21.64 -11.99 9.36
C GLU A 548 20.18 -12.45 9.23
N LEU A 549 19.22 -11.55 9.49
CA LEU A 549 17.79 -11.83 9.26
C LEU A 549 17.49 -12.10 7.78
N GLU A 550 18.11 -11.35 6.87
CA GLU A 550 17.96 -11.55 5.42
C GLU A 550 18.58 -12.86 4.95
N ASP A 551 19.76 -13.22 5.45
CA ASP A 551 20.44 -14.48 5.15
C ASP A 551 19.60 -15.67 5.64
N ILE A 552 19.11 -15.64 6.88
CA ILE A 552 18.22 -16.68 7.42
C ILE A 552 16.93 -16.79 6.58
N ARG A 553 16.32 -15.65 6.25
CA ARG A 553 15.12 -15.61 5.40
C ARG A 553 15.36 -16.30 4.07
N ASP A 554 16.41 -15.92 3.35
CA ASP A 554 16.64 -16.37 1.97
C ASP A 554 17.28 -17.77 1.92
N ASP A 555 18.35 -18.02 2.68
CA ASP A 555 19.13 -19.27 2.65
C ASP A 555 18.45 -20.40 3.43
N GLU A 556 17.69 -20.05 4.47
CA GLU A 556 16.98 -21.02 5.28
C GLU A 556 15.52 -21.17 4.89
N LEU A 557 14.72 -20.13 5.05
CA LEU A 557 13.26 -20.25 4.95
C LEU A 557 12.75 -20.32 3.51
N VAL A 558 13.23 -19.44 2.63
CA VAL A 558 12.82 -19.39 1.21
C VAL A 558 13.38 -20.59 0.45
N ASN A 559 14.68 -20.89 0.60
CA ASN A 559 15.31 -22.05 -0.03
C ASN A 559 14.72 -23.40 0.43
N ARG A 560 14.15 -23.47 1.64
CA ARG A 560 13.38 -24.66 2.13
C ARG A 560 11.89 -24.58 1.84
N SER A 561 11.42 -23.50 1.23
CA SER A 561 10.02 -23.29 0.84
C SER A 561 9.05 -23.29 2.02
N LEU A 562 9.59 -22.89 3.17
CA LEU A 562 8.81 -22.59 4.36
C LEU A 562 8.26 -21.16 4.30
N LEU A 563 8.87 -20.29 3.49
CA LEU A 563 8.43 -18.92 3.24
C LEU A 563 8.43 -18.64 1.73
N GLU A 564 7.38 -17.97 1.23
CA GLU A 564 7.24 -17.60 -0.17
C GLU A 564 7.49 -16.11 -0.37
N ARG A 565 8.24 -15.74 -1.41
CA ARG A 565 8.45 -14.35 -1.81
C ARG A 565 7.29 -13.91 -2.70
N VAL A 566 6.52 -12.92 -2.27
CA VAL A 566 5.32 -12.42 -2.99
C VAL A 566 5.70 -11.36 -4.02
N ASP A 567 6.58 -10.44 -3.62
CA ASP A 567 7.15 -9.37 -4.45
C ASP A 567 8.58 -9.06 -3.98
N LYS A 568 9.14 -7.91 -4.41
CA LYS A 568 10.52 -7.53 -4.07
C LYS A 568 10.74 -7.34 -2.56
N GLU A 569 9.70 -6.96 -1.81
CA GLU A 569 9.82 -6.51 -0.41
C GLU A 569 8.93 -7.31 0.55
N SER A 570 8.02 -8.15 0.05
CA SER A 570 7.01 -8.85 0.85
C SER A 570 7.06 -10.37 0.73
N TYR A 571 6.75 -11.04 1.84
CA TYR A 571 6.81 -12.49 1.97
C TYR A 571 5.54 -13.04 2.60
N GLN A 572 5.18 -14.29 2.31
CA GLN A 572 3.97 -14.90 2.85
C GLN A 572 4.24 -16.34 3.27
N LEU A 573 3.69 -16.72 4.43
CA LEU A 573 3.65 -18.11 4.85
C LEU A 573 2.44 -18.80 4.23
N HIS A 574 2.64 -19.98 3.66
CA HIS A 574 1.51 -20.84 3.29
C HIS A 574 0.71 -21.22 4.54
N GLN A 575 -0.63 -21.31 4.43
CA GLN A 575 -1.52 -21.55 5.56
C GLN A 575 -1.10 -22.75 6.44
N LEU A 576 -0.82 -23.89 5.81
CA LEU A 576 -0.42 -25.10 6.54
C LEU A 576 0.93 -24.96 7.24
N ILE A 577 1.88 -24.22 6.63
CA ILE A 577 3.18 -23.94 7.26
C ILE A 577 2.98 -23.04 8.46
N ARG A 578 2.19 -21.98 8.34
CA ARG A 578 1.86 -21.09 9.46
C ARG A 578 1.19 -21.84 10.61
N GLU A 579 0.24 -22.73 10.32
CA GLU A 579 -0.43 -23.55 11.34
C GLU A 579 0.56 -24.50 12.05
N PHE A 580 1.44 -25.16 11.29
CA PHE A 580 2.52 -25.98 11.84
C PHE A 580 3.47 -25.17 12.73
N LEU A 581 3.96 -24.02 12.25
CA LEU A 581 4.86 -23.14 12.98
C LEU A 581 4.20 -22.56 14.24
N LYS A 582 2.91 -22.21 14.20
CA LYS A 582 2.16 -21.82 15.42
C LYS A 582 2.10 -22.95 16.46
N GLY A 583 2.12 -24.22 16.02
CA GLY A 583 2.32 -25.37 16.90
C GLY A 583 3.71 -25.33 17.55
N LYS A 584 4.76 -25.14 16.74
CA LYS A 584 6.16 -25.05 17.18
C LYS A 584 6.48 -23.87 18.09
N VAL A 585 5.76 -22.75 17.96
CA VAL A 585 5.88 -21.63 18.91
C VAL A 585 5.69 -22.10 20.34
N LYS A 586 4.82 -23.09 20.61
CA LYS A 586 4.59 -23.59 21.98
C LYS A 586 5.74 -24.44 22.53
N GLU A 587 6.61 -24.93 21.66
CA GLU A 587 7.78 -25.76 22.01
C GLU A 587 9.03 -24.89 22.27
N LEU A 588 9.04 -23.64 21.81
CA LEU A 588 10.17 -22.72 22.02
C LEU A 588 10.20 -22.19 23.46
N THR A 589 11.41 -22.07 24.02
CA THR A 589 11.64 -21.43 25.32
C THR A 589 11.35 -19.93 25.28
N GLU A 590 11.57 -19.29 24.14
CA GLU A 590 11.43 -17.84 23.91
C GLU A 590 10.04 -17.46 23.35
N ALA A 591 9.08 -18.39 23.35
CA ALA A 591 7.76 -18.21 22.73
C ALA A 591 7.03 -16.94 23.15
N ASP A 592 7.14 -16.60 24.44
CA ASP A 592 6.46 -15.47 25.05
C ASP A 592 7.17 -14.15 24.69
N GLU A 593 8.50 -14.17 24.60
CA GLU A 593 9.31 -13.03 24.15
C GLU A 593 9.00 -12.70 22.68
N LEU A 594 8.87 -13.71 21.81
CA LEU A 594 8.49 -13.52 20.40
C LEU A 594 7.11 -12.88 20.25
N LYS A 595 6.12 -13.31 21.03
CA LYS A 595 4.77 -12.73 20.99
C LYS A 595 4.75 -11.30 21.50
N GLN A 596 5.53 -11.00 22.55
CA GLN A 596 5.70 -9.65 23.06
C GLN A 596 6.38 -8.76 22.02
N ARG A 597 7.45 -9.24 21.38
CA ARG A 597 8.17 -8.53 20.31
C ARG A 597 7.26 -8.22 19.13
N PHE A 598 6.47 -9.19 18.68
CA PHE A 598 5.46 -8.99 17.62
C PHE A 598 4.45 -7.90 18.02
N CYS A 599 3.91 -7.98 19.24
CA CYS A 599 2.97 -6.99 19.75
C CYS A 599 3.60 -5.59 19.84
N GLN A 600 4.85 -5.47 20.29
CA GLN A 600 5.57 -4.19 20.34
C GLN A 600 5.77 -3.57 18.95
N GLY A 601 6.13 -4.39 17.96
CA GLY A 601 6.21 -3.95 16.57
C GLY A 601 4.87 -3.47 16.02
N MET A 602 3.78 -4.19 16.29
CA MET A 602 2.43 -3.78 15.92
C MET A 602 2.01 -2.48 16.62
N VAL A 603 2.37 -2.31 17.89
CA VAL A 603 2.15 -1.06 18.63
C VAL A 603 2.92 0.10 18.00
N ALA A 604 4.17 -0.12 17.55
CA ALA A 604 4.96 0.88 16.85
C ALA A 604 4.32 1.26 15.50
N ALA A 605 3.84 0.28 14.74
CA ALA A 605 3.12 0.51 13.49
C ALA A 605 1.82 1.31 13.72
N ALA A 606 1.03 0.95 14.73
CA ALA A 606 -0.21 1.67 15.07
C ALA A 606 0.05 3.14 15.47
N LYS A 607 1.20 3.44 16.09
CA LYS A 607 1.62 4.80 16.46
C LYS A 607 1.98 5.66 15.24
N GLN A 608 2.32 5.05 14.11
CA GLN A 608 2.63 5.78 12.86
C GLN A 608 1.38 6.25 12.13
N ILE A 609 0.19 5.73 12.45
CA ILE A 609 -1.08 6.18 11.86
C ILE A 609 -1.51 7.48 12.56
N PRO A 610 -1.48 8.63 11.86
CA PRO A 610 -1.87 9.92 12.44
C PRO A 610 -3.37 9.97 12.72
N TRP A 611 -3.82 11.04 13.39
CA TRP A 611 -5.24 11.19 13.74
C TRP A 611 -6.11 11.50 12.51
N THR A 612 -5.60 12.34 11.61
CA THR A 612 -6.17 12.68 10.31
C THR A 612 -5.25 12.17 9.19
N PRO A 613 -5.27 10.85 8.88
CA PRO A 613 -4.40 10.26 7.88
C PRO A 613 -4.68 10.81 6.48
N THR A 614 -3.61 11.20 5.79
CA THR A 614 -3.64 11.52 4.37
C THR A 614 -3.79 10.24 3.55
N LYS A 615 -4.13 10.38 2.27
CA LYS A 615 -4.19 9.24 1.34
C LYS A 615 -2.86 8.47 1.27
N ASP A 616 -1.73 9.17 1.41
CA ASP A 616 -0.40 8.56 1.38
C ASP A 616 -0.16 7.77 2.67
N ASP A 617 -0.57 8.30 3.83
CA ASP A 617 -0.52 7.58 5.11
C ASP A 617 -1.38 6.31 5.06
N ILE A 618 -2.57 6.38 4.45
CA ILE A 618 -3.45 5.23 4.26
C ILE A 618 -2.76 4.16 3.39
N VAL A 619 -2.14 4.56 2.28
CA VAL A 619 -1.40 3.62 1.40
C VAL A 619 -0.25 2.96 2.15
N ILE A 620 0.54 3.73 2.91
CA ILE A 620 1.67 3.23 3.69
C ILE A 620 1.21 2.26 4.79
N ALA A 621 0.10 2.57 5.47
CA ALA A 621 -0.41 1.76 6.57
C ALA A 621 -1.14 0.49 6.09
N THR A 622 -1.70 0.48 4.88
CA THR A 622 -2.58 -0.59 4.36
C THR A 622 -1.98 -2.00 4.50
N PRO A 623 -0.71 -2.27 4.11
CA PRO A 623 -0.12 -3.60 4.26
C PRO A 623 -0.06 -4.10 5.71
N MET A 624 -0.05 -3.18 6.69
CA MET A 624 0.05 -3.52 8.11
C MET A 624 -1.29 -3.76 8.81
N ILE A 625 -2.39 -3.32 8.22
CA ILE A 625 -3.73 -3.44 8.83
C ILE A 625 -4.11 -4.88 9.19
N PRO A 626 -3.86 -5.91 8.35
CA PRO A 626 -4.15 -7.30 8.72
C PRO A 626 -3.32 -7.77 9.93
N HIS A 627 -2.06 -7.36 10.02
CA HIS A 627 -1.16 -7.75 11.10
C HIS A 627 -1.50 -7.02 12.42
N LEU A 628 -1.90 -5.75 12.35
CA LEU A 628 -2.48 -5.00 13.47
C LEU A 628 -3.75 -5.67 13.99
N ALA A 629 -4.62 -6.12 13.08
CA ALA A 629 -5.84 -6.86 13.44
C ALA A 629 -5.53 -8.20 14.12
N GLU A 630 -4.51 -8.94 13.66
CA GLU A 630 -4.05 -10.17 14.33
C GLU A 630 -3.55 -9.88 15.74
N ALA A 631 -2.81 -8.79 15.97
CA ALA A 631 -2.39 -8.38 17.31
C ALA A 631 -3.56 -8.00 18.21
N ALA A 632 -4.52 -7.23 17.69
CA ALA A 632 -5.70 -6.79 18.43
C ALA A 632 -6.63 -7.96 18.82
N THR A 633 -6.78 -8.97 17.96
CA THR A 633 -7.80 -10.02 18.15
C THR A 633 -7.24 -11.33 18.69
N ASN A 634 -6.08 -11.78 18.21
CA ASN A 634 -5.56 -13.11 18.47
C ASN A 634 -4.35 -13.11 19.41
N GLN A 635 -3.68 -11.96 19.61
CA GLN A 635 -2.48 -11.84 20.45
C GLN A 635 -2.63 -10.79 21.57
N GLN A 636 -3.85 -10.32 21.85
CA GLN A 636 -4.07 -9.22 22.80
C GLN A 636 -3.50 -9.46 24.20
N ASP A 637 -3.41 -10.72 24.63
CA ASP A 637 -2.86 -11.10 25.93
C ASP A 637 -1.38 -10.72 26.09
N TRP A 638 -0.66 -10.60 24.97
CA TRP A 638 0.77 -10.28 24.91
C TRP A 638 1.06 -8.78 24.80
N LEU A 639 0.04 -7.95 24.65
CA LEU A 639 0.18 -6.50 24.76
C LEU A 639 0.46 -6.12 26.22
N SER A 640 1.28 -5.11 26.45
CA SER A 640 1.43 -4.51 27.78
C SER A 640 0.13 -3.83 28.21
N HIS A 641 -0.06 -3.61 29.52
CA HIS A 641 -1.22 -2.85 30.00
C HIS A 641 -1.28 -1.44 29.40
N GLU A 642 -0.12 -0.78 29.19
CA GLU A 642 -0.03 0.57 28.62
C GLU A 642 -0.30 0.61 27.11
N ASP A 643 0.07 -0.45 26.40
CA ASP A 643 -0.06 -0.51 24.94
C ASP A 643 -1.31 -1.27 24.46
N LEU A 644 -2.09 -1.86 25.36
CA LEU A 644 -3.31 -2.63 25.05
C LEU A 644 -4.24 -1.91 24.06
N THR A 645 -4.40 -0.60 24.23
CA THR A 645 -5.30 0.20 23.37
C THR A 645 -4.74 0.51 21.98
N LYS A 646 -3.43 0.44 21.78
CA LYS A 646 -2.75 1.02 20.60
C LYS A 646 -3.17 0.34 19.29
N PRO A 647 -3.19 -0.99 19.17
CA PRO A 647 -3.59 -1.65 17.93
C PRO A 647 -5.03 -1.32 17.54
N PHE A 648 -5.97 -1.37 18.50
CA PHE A 648 -7.38 -1.03 18.26
C PHE A 648 -7.55 0.42 17.83
N VAL A 649 -6.87 1.36 18.49
CA VAL A 649 -6.94 2.79 18.14
C VAL A 649 -6.31 3.06 16.78
N GLY A 650 -5.21 2.38 16.43
CA GLY A 650 -4.61 2.48 15.09
C GLY A 650 -5.56 2.01 13.99
N LEU A 651 -6.22 0.86 14.19
CA LEU A 651 -7.25 0.34 13.28
C LEU A 651 -8.46 1.28 13.20
N GLY A 652 -8.96 1.76 14.33
CA GLY A 652 -10.06 2.73 14.40
C GLY A 652 -9.74 4.01 13.64
N ARG A 653 -8.55 4.59 13.84
CA ARG A 653 -8.08 5.78 13.12
C ARG A 653 -7.93 5.56 11.62
N PHE A 654 -7.38 4.41 11.21
CA PHE A 654 -7.24 4.07 9.81
C PHE A 654 -8.59 4.09 9.08
N TYR A 655 -9.62 3.47 9.65
CA TYR A 655 -10.95 3.45 9.05
C TYR A 655 -11.71 4.77 9.22
N GLN A 656 -11.66 5.36 10.42
CA GLN A 656 -12.30 6.65 10.71
C GLN A 656 -11.78 7.77 9.82
N GLY A 657 -10.46 7.85 9.63
CA GLY A 657 -9.79 8.85 8.79
C GLY A 657 -10.06 8.70 7.29
N GLN A 658 -10.72 7.62 6.86
CA GLN A 658 -11.22 7.44 5.49
C GLN A 658 -12.73 7.71 5.39
N GLY A 659 -13.38 8.08 6.50
CA GLY A 659 -14.85 8.15 6.58
C GLY A 659 -15.53 6.78 6.68
N LEU A 660 -14.79 5.68 6.89
CA LEU A 660 -15.33 4.31 6.97
C LEU A 660 -15.80 3.96 8.39
N TYR A 661 -16.74 4.74 8.93
CA TYR A 661 -17.13 4.68 10.34
C TYR A 661 -17.70 3.32 10.78
N LYS A 662 -18.41 2.61 9.89
CA LYS A 662 -18.90 1.24 10.15
C LYS A 662 -17.76 0.24 10.37
N GLN A 663 -16.64 0.43 9.67
CA GLN A 663 -15.47 -0.45 9.80
C GLN A 663 -14.62 -0.07 11.03
N ALA A 664 -14.63 1.20 11.44
CA ALA A 664 -13.97 1.67 12.66
C ALA A 664 -14.68 1.19 13.94
N LEU A 665 -16.02 1.13 13.94
CA LEU A 665 -16.85 0.80 15.11
C LEU A 665 -16.43 -0.46 15.87
N PRO A 666 -16.31 -1.65 15.24
CA PRO A 666 -15.98 -2.87 15.98
C PRO A 666 -14.61 -2.77 16.68
N TRP A 667 -13.67 -1.99 16.17
CA TRP A 667 -12.36 -1.82 16.79
C TRP A 667 -12.42 -0.99 18.07
N PHE A 668 -13.22 0.08 18.11
CA PHE A 668 -13.39 0.86 19.34
C PHE A 668 -14.25 0.14 20.38
N GLU A 669 -15.28 -0.60 19.96
CA GLU A 669 -16.06 -1.46 20.87
C GLU A 669 -15.19 -2.56 21.49
N GLN A 670 -14.38 -3.25 20.69
CA GLN A 670 -13.43 -4.25 21.18
C GLN A 670 -12.37 -3.64 22.08
N CYS A 671 -11.87 -2.44 21.77
CA CYS A 671 -10.93 -1.71 22.64
C CYS A 671 -11.54 -1.48 24.03
N LEU A 672 -12.80 -1.06 24.09
CA LEU A 672 -13.51 -0.85 25.35
C LEU A 672 -13.73 -2.17 26.11
N SER A 673 -14.13 -3.25 25.41
CA SER A 673 -14.30 -4.57 26.04
C SER A 673 -12.97 -5.08 26.60
N ALA A 674 -11.90 -5.08 25.79
CA ALA A 674 -10.59 -5.57 26.17
C ALA A 674 -10.00 -4.78 27.36
N THR A 675 -10.17 -3.45 27.38
CA THR A 675 -9.68 -2.63 28.50
C THR A 675 -10.46 -2.89 29.78
N ARG A 676 -11.80 -3.04 29.73
CA ARG A 676 -12.61 -3.39 30.90
C ARG A 676 -12.28 -4.77 31.44
N GLU A 677 -12.19 -5.77 30.58
CA GLU A 677 -11.92 -7.15 30.97
C GLU A 677 -10.53 -7.31 31.59
N ARG A 678 -9.51 -6.65 31.03
CA ARG A 678 -8.12 -6.84 31.44
C ARG A 678 -7.64 -5.88 32.53
N LEU A 679 -8.16 -4.66 32.56
CA LEU A 679 -7.69 -3.59 33.47
C LEU A 679 -8.73 -3.26 34.54
N GLY A 680 -9.96 -3.77 34.41
CA GLY A 680 -11.10 -3.39 35.24
C GLY A 680 -11.74 -2.08 34.78
N ASP A 681 -12.96 -1.81 35.26
CA ASP A 681 -13.73 -0.60 34.91
C ASP A 681 -13.06 0.70 35.40
N ASP A 682 -12.28 0.63 36.47
CA ASP A 682 -11.65 1.77 37.13
C ASP A 682 -10.22 2.06 36.62
N HIS A 683 -10.04 2.11 35.29
CA HIS A 683 -8.73 2.34 34.67
C HIS A 683 -8.72 3.51 33.65
N PRO A 684 -7.65 4.33 33.56
CA PRO A 684 -7.57 5.45 32.60
C PRO A 684 -7.74 5.05 31.12
N HIS A 685 -7.32 3.84 30.74
CA HIS A 685 -7.54 3.32 29.38
C HIS A 685 -9.00 2.98 29.06
N VAL A 686 -9.82 2.67 30.07
CA VAL A 686 -11.27 2.54 29.89
C VAL A 686 -11.85 3.91 29.57
N ALA A 687 -11.48 4.95 30.33
CA ALA A 687 -11.89 6.33 30.04
C ALA A 687 -11.51 6.78 28.63
N LYS A 688 -10.28 6.46 28.19
CA LYS A 688 -9.83 6.77 26.82
C LYS A 688 -10.63 6.01 25.76
N SER A 689 -10.92 4.72 25.99
CA SER A 689 -11.69 3.92 25.05
C SER A 689 -13.14 4.40 24.94
N LEU A 690 -13.74 4.82 26.05
CA LEU A 690 -15.06 5.48 26.09
C LEU A 690 -15.06 6.76 25.26
N ASN A 691 -14.06 7.64 25.45
CA ASN A 691 -13.93 8.88 24.66
C ASN A 691 -13.83 8.61 23.14
N ASN A 692 -13.02 7.64 22.73
CA ASN A 692 -12.87 7.32 21.31
C ASN A 692 -14.14 6.73 20.69
N LEU A 693 -14.85 5.87 21.44
CA LEU A 693 -16.13 5.31 20.97
C LEU A 693 -17.21 6.39 20.90
N ALA A 694 -17.25 7.29 21.87
CA ALA A 694 -18.14 8.45 21.88
C ALA A 694 -17.87 9.39 20.70
N GLU A 695 -16.60 9.63 20.36
CA GLU A 695 -16.19 10.40 19.19
C GLU A 695 -16.66 9.76 17.89
N LEU A 696 -16.56 8.43 17.77
CA LEU A 696 -17.10 7.75 16.59
C LEU A 696 -18.64 7.89 16.50
N TYR A 697 -19.35 7.78 17.62
CA TYR A 697 -20.81 8.01 17.64
C TYR A 697 -21.18 9.45 17.31
N LEU A 698 -20.39 10.42 17.76
CA LEU A 698 -20.54 11.82 17.38
C LEU A 698 -20.42 11.99 15.85
N LEU A 699 -19.39 11.40 15.24
CA LEU A 699 -19.16 11.45 13.79
C LEU A 699 -20.23 10.70 12.98
N GLN A 700 -20.95 9.76 13.60
CA GLN A 700 -22.11 9.07 13.00
C GLN A 700 -23.44 9.81 13.24
N GLY A 701 -23.44 10.94 13.97
CA GLY A 701 -24.66 11.65 14.33
C GLY A 701 -25.46 11.00 15.48
N ARG A 702 -24.90 10.01 16.18
CA ARG A 702 -25.53 9.24 17.26
C ARG A 702 -25.31 9.91 18.62
N TYR A 703 -25.77 11.14 18.76
CA TYR A 703 -25.48 12.01 19.91
C TYR A 703 -25.95 11.43 21.25
N GLY A 704 -27.13 10.81 21.29
CA GLY A 704 -27.67 10.19 22.50
C GLY A 704 -26.84 8.99 23.01
N GLU A 705 -26.04 8.36 22.14
CA GLU A 705 -25.13 7.29 22.52
C GLU A 705 -23.73 7.82 22.89
N ALA A 706 -23.31 8.94 22.29
CA ALA A 706 -22.04 9.59 22.59
C ALA A 706 -22.03 10.24 23.99
N GLU A 707 -23.11 10.95 24.36
CA GLU A 707 -23.21 11.70 25.63
C GLU A 707 -22.89 10.89 26.88
N PRO A 708 -23.56 9.74 27.15
CA PRO A 708 -23.29 8.97 28.36
C PRO A 708 -21.86 8.45 28.42
N LEU A 709 -21.25 8.14 27.27
CA LEU A 709 -19.88 7.67 27.19
C LEU A 709 -18.88 8.80 27.48
N TYR A 710 -19.10 10.02 26.96
CA TYR A 710 -18.27 11.18 27.29
C TYR A 710 -18.38 11.57 28.77
N LEU A 711 -19.58 11.57 29.33
CA LEU A 711 -19.80 11.85 30.76
C LEU A 711 -19.10 10.81 31.63
N GLN A 712 -19.26 9.52 31.31
CA GLN A 712 -18.57 8.44 32.01
C GLN A 712 -17.04 8.57 31.90
N ALA A 713 -16.52 8.88 30.72
CA ALA A 713 -15.10 9.09 30.51
C ALA A 713 -14.55 10.27 31.31
N LEU A 714 -15.28 11.40 31.34
CA LEU A 714 -14.90 12.59 32.10
C LEU A 714 -14.89 12.32 33.60
N GLU A 715 -15.96 11.72 34.13
CA GLU A 715 -16.04 11.36 35.56
C GLU A 715 -14.90 10.41 35.95
N LEU A 716 -14.69 9.37 35.16
CA LEU A 716 -13.65 8.38 35.41
C LEU A 716 -12.26 9.02 35.37
N THR A 717 -12.01 9.90 34.41
CA THR A 717 -10.73 10.60 34.28
C THR A 717 -10.48 11.54 35.47
N LYS A 718 -11.48 12.35 35.87
CA LYS A 718 -11.37 13.23 37.04
C LYS A 718 -11.11 12.45 38.32
N ARG A 719 -11.83 11.35 38.52
CA ARG A 719 -11.69 10.50 39.72
C ARG A 719 -10.32 9.83 39.81
N LEU A 720 -9.76 9.35 38.68
CA LEU A 720 -8.51 8.59 38.66
C LEU A 720 -7.25 9.47 38.55
N LEU A 721 -7.30 10.55 37.77
CA LEU A 721 -6.14 11.38 37.43
C LEU A 721 -6.19 12.77 38.06
N GLY A 722 -7.30 13.13 38.71
CA GLY A 722 -7.56 14.45 39.27
C GLY A 722 -8.06 15.45 38.22
N ASP A 723 -8.60 16.57 38.69
CA ASP A 723 -9.18 17.62 37.82
C ASP A 723 -8.13 18.36 36.97
N ASN A 724 -6.87 18.33 37.39
CA ASN A 724 -5.76 19.06 36.75
C ASN A 724 -4.96 18.16 35.79
N HIS A 725 -5.62 17.38 34.95
CA HIS A 725 -4.99 16.44 34.04
C HIS A 725 -5.37 16.70 32.56
N LEU A 726 -4.46 16.43 31.63
CA LEU A 726 -4.64 16.69 30.21
C LEU A 726 -5.84 15.94 29.58
N PHE A 727 -6.09 14.73 30.04
CA PHE A 727 -7.26 13.95 29.62
C PHE A 727 -8.58 14.54 30.11
N VAL A 728 -8.59 15.26 31.24
CA VAL A 728 -9.79 16.00 31.67
C VAL A 728 -10.09 17.12 30.68
N ALA A 729 -9.07 17.90 30.29
CA ALA A 729 -9.22 18.94 29.26
C ALA A 729 -9.74 18.37 27.92
N THR A 730 -9.23 17.19 27.51
CA THR A 730 -9.67 16.52 26.29
C THR A 730 -11.13 16.05 26.38
N SER A 731 -11.51 15.41 27.49
CA SER A 731 -12.90 15.00 27.72
C SER A 731 -13.86 16.19 27.79
N LEU A 732 -13.46 17.30 28.41
CA LEU A 732 -14.25 18.54 28.46
C LEU A 732 -14.46 19.13 27.06
N SER A 733 -13.40 19.21 26.25
CA SER A 733 -13.48 19.72 24.88
C SER A 733 -14.38 18.86 23.98
N ASN A 734 -14.28 17.53 24.09
CA ASN A 734 -15.13 16.61 23.33
C ASN A 734 -16.61 16.66 23.76
N LEU A 735 -16.87 16.77 25.07
CA LEU A 735 -18.22 16.94 25.59
C LEU A 735 -18.82 18.29 25.18
N ALA A 736 -18.01 19.36 25.20
CA ALA A 736 -18.41 20.67 24.69
C ALA A 736 -18.78 20.60 23.20
N LEU A 737 -17.99 19.90 22.37
CA LEU A 737 -18.32 19.72 20.96
C LEU A 737 -19.67 19.01 20.76
N LEU A 738 -19.94 17.97 21.53
CA LEU A 738 -21.24 17.31 21.53
C LEU A 738 -22.37 18.27 21.91
N TYR A 739 -22.21 19.03 22.98
CA TYR A 739 -23.21 19.98 23.46
C TYR A 739 -23.44 21.12 22.46
N SER A 740 -22.38 21.58 21.77
CA SER A 740 -22.48 22.54 20.68
C SER A 740 -23.38 22.01 19.58
N LEU A 741 -23.15 20.76 19.16
CA LEU A 741 -23.94 20.08 18.13
C LEU A 741 -25.38 19.79 18.56
N GLN A 742 -25.64 19.70 19.88
CA GLN A 742 -26.99 19.59 20.46
C GLN A 742 -27.67 20.96 20.68
N GLY A 743 -26.98 22.08 20.47
CA GLY A 743 -27.51 23.43 20.71
C GLY A 743 -27.42 23.96 22.15
N ARG A 744 -26.66 23.30 23.02
CA ARG A 744 -26.52 23.65 24.45
C ARG A 744 -25.35 24.61 24.66
N TYR A 745 -25.48 25.84 24.16
CA TYR A 745 -24.36 26.77 24.01
C TYR A 745 -23.76 27.29 25.33
N ASP A 746 -24.57 27.56 26.36
CA ASP A 746 -24.06 28.01 27.67
C ASP A 746 -23.17 26.96 28.35
N GLU A 747 -23.62 25.69 28.31
CA GLU A 747 -22.83 24.57 28.84
C GLU A 747 -21.57 24.37 28.00
N THR A 748 -21.66 24.54 26.69
CA THR A 748 -20.54 24.45 25.75
C THR A 748 -19.46 25.49 26.06
N GLU A 749 -19.83 26.77 26.23
CA GLU A 749 -18.88 27.85 26.53
C GLU A 749 -18.12 27.57 27.81
N SER A 750 -18.85 27.18 28.86
CA SER A 750 -18.25 26.84 30.16
C SER A 750 -17.22 25.71 30.03
N LEU A 751 -17.54 24.65 29.28
CA LEU A 751 -16.66 23.50 29.12
C LEU A 751 -15.44 23.82 28.25
N TYR A 752 -15.60 24.58 27.16
CA TYR A 752 -14.46 25.00 26.33
C TYR A 752 -13.52 25.93 27.08
N LEU A 753 -14.04 26.90 27.86
CA LEU A 753 -13.20 27.77 28.68
C LEU A 753 -12.41 26.98 29.73
N GLN A 754 -13.04 26.01 30.39
CA GLN A 754 -12.35 25.12 31.33
C GLN A 754 -11.28 24.28 30.63
N ALA A 755 -11.57 23.72 29.45
CA ALA A 755 -10.59 22.95 28.69
C ALA A 755 -9.39 23.83 28.27
N LEU A 756 -9.66 25.03 27.75
CA LEU A 756 -8.65 25.99 27.30
C LEU A 756 -7.76 26.47 28.46
N GLU A 757 -8.34 26.78 29.62
CA GLU A 757 -7.57 27.14 30.82
C GLU A 757 -6.65 25.99 31.27
N LEU A 758 -7.17 24.75 31.27
CA LEU A 758 -6.38 23.58 31.61
C LEU A 758 -5.24 23.35 30.61
N TYR A 759 -5.49 23.44 29.30
CA TYR A 759 -4.46 23.30 28.27
C TYR A 759 -3.39 24.40 28.40
N GLY A 760 -3.78 25.67 28.55
CA GLY A 760 -2.85 26.78 28.71
C GLY A 760 -1.96 26.62 29.94
N ARG A 761 -2.54 26.22 31.08
CA ARG A 761 -1.77 25.99 32.31
C ARG A 761 -0.82 24.79 32.23
N LEU A 762 -1.20 23.70 31.56
CA LEU A 762 -0.43 22.45 31.53
C LEU A 762 0.61 22.39 30.40
N LEU A 763 0.30 22.98 29.25
CA LEU A 763 1.10 22.85 28.02
C LEU A 763 1.65 24.19 27.50
N GLY A 764 1.14 25.31 28.02
CA GLY A 764 1.44 26.65 27.54
C GLY A 764 0.66 27.03 26.28
N ASP A 765 0.60 28.34 26.02
CA ASP A 765 -0.29 28.94 25.02
C ASP A 765 0.06 28.61 23.56
N ASN A 766 1.20 27.97 23.32
CA ASN A 766 1.69 27.65 21.97
C ASN A 766 1.53 26.16 21.60
N HIS A 767 0.87 25.34 22.41
CA HIS A 767 0.73 23.91 22.13
C HIS A 767 -0.33 23.62 21.04
N PRO A 768 -0.16 22.61 20.16
CA PRO A 768 -1.16 22.26 19.12
C PRO A 768 -2.60 22.08 19.63
N PHE A 769 -2.80 21.46 20.81
CA PHE A 769 -4.13 21.34 21.43
C PHE A 769 -4.81 22.69 21.77
N MET A 770 -4.05 23.77 21.88
CA MET A 770 -4.62 25.12 21.99
C MET A 770 -5.32 25.51 20.68
N ALA A 771 -4.77 25.16 19.52
CA ALA A 771 -5.35 25.52 18.22
C ALA A 771 -6.76 24.93 18.04
N THR A 772 -6.93 23.64 18.33
CA THR A 772 -8.26 22.99 18.29
C THR A 772 -9.23 23.64 19.28
N SER A 773 -8.79 23.89 20.51
CA SER A 773 -9.65 24.46 21.55
C SER A 773 -10.07 25.90 21.26
N LEU A 774 -9.14 26.72 20.75
CA LEU A 774 -9.40 28.09 20.30
C LEU A 774 -10.35 28.11 19.10
N GLY A 775 -10.15 27.21 18.12
CA GLY A 775 -11.02 27.08 16.96
C GLY A 775 -12.45 26.72 17.34
N ASN A 776 -12.63 25.76 18.26
CA ASN A 776 -13.95 25.36 18.72
C ASN A 776 -14.67 26.45 19.52
N LEU A 777 -13.96 27.16 20.41
CA LEU A 777 -14.54 28.30 21.15
C LEU A 777 -14.94 29.44 20.21
N ALA A 778 -14.13 29.68 19.17
CA ALA A 778 -14.41 30.70 18.17
C ALA A 778 -15.64 30.35 17.33
N GLU A 779 -15.82 29.07 16.97
CA GLU A 779 -17.03 28.59 16.28
C GLU A 779 -18.28 28.78 17.15
N LEU A 780 -18.19 28.54 18.47
CA LEU A 780 -19.27 28.84 19.40
C LEU A 780 -19.63 30.34 19.40
N TYR A 781 -18.62 31.21 19.43
CA TYR A 781 -18.82 32.66 19.36
C TYR A 781 -19.41 33.10 18.03
N GLU A 782 -19.08 32.42 16.91
CA GLU A 782 -19.75 32.64 15.64
C GLU A 782 -21.24 32.28 15.72
N LEU A 783 -21.59 31.12 16.29
CA LEU A 783 -22.99 30.69 16.47
C LEU A 783 -23.79 31.68 17.35
N GLN A 784 -23.15 32.31 18.33
CA GLN A 784 -23.73 33.35 19.17
C GLN A 784 -23.75 34.76 18.52
N GLY A 785 -23.24 34.92 17.29
CA GLY A 785 -23.14 36.22 16.61
C GLY A 785 -22.02 37.14 17.11
N ARG A 786 -21.14 36.66 18.00
CA ARG A 786 -20.01 37.39 18.61
C ARG A 786 -18.78 37.39 17.71
N TYR A 787 -18.94 37.84 16.46
CA TYR A 787 -17.89 37.73 15.42
C TYR A 787 -16.57 38.43 15.75
N SER A 788 -16.61 39.56 16.48
CA SER A 788 -15.41 40.28 16.91
C SER A 788 -14.55 39.52 17.91
N GLU A 789 -15.15 38.58 18.65
CA GLU A 789 -14.45 37.71 19.58
C GLU A 789 -13.96 36.42 18.90
N ALA A 790 -14.71 35.93 17.90
CA ALA A 790 -14.35 34.73 17.12
C ALA A 790 -13.12 34.94 16.20
N GLU A 791 -13.04 36.07 15.47
CA GLU A 791 -11.97 36.32 14.49
C GLU A 791 -10.54 36.17 15.05
N PRO A 792 -10.15 36.83 16.17
CA PRO A 792 -8.79 36.70 16.69
C PRO A 792 -8.45 35.27 17.11
N LEU A 793 -9.42 34.52 17.63
CA LEU A 793 -9.24 33.13 18.05
C LEU A 793 -9.02 32.20 16.85
N HIS A 794 -9.79 32.36 15.76
CA HIS A 794 -9.57 31.60 14.52
C HIS A 794 -8.21 31.91 13.88
N LEU A 795 -7.80 33.18 13.85
CA LEU A 795 -6.48 33.57 13.33
C LEU A 795 -5.35 32.97 14.18
N GLN A 796 -5.49 32.97 15.51
CA GLN A 796 -4.52 32.35 16.39
C GLN A 796 -4.45 30.83 16.19
N ALA A 797 -5.59 30.16 16.05
CA ALA A 797 -5.65 28.72 15.78
C ALA A 797 -4.97 28.37 14.44
N LEU A 798 -5.25 29.14 13.38
CA LEU A 798 -4.63 28.95 12.07
C LEU A 798 -3.11 29.13 12.13
N GLU A 799 -2.62 30.17 12.80
CA GLU A 799 -1.19 30.43 12.95
C GLU A 799 -0.48 29.31 13.72
N LEU A 800 -1.10 28.80 14.80
CA LEU A 800 -0.56 27.67 15.55
C LEU A 800 -0.50 26.40 14.68
N ASN A 801 -1.56 26.07 13.95
CA ASN A 801 -1.58 24.91 13.07
C ASN A 801 -0.52 25.01 11.97
N LYS A 802 -0.39 26.17 11.31
CA LYS A 802 0.66 26.40 10.30
C LYS A 802 2.06 26.26 10.86
N ARG A 803 2.30 26.80 12.07
CA ARG A 803 3.61 26.75 12.71
C ARG A 803 4.05 25.33 13.04
N TRP A 804 3.13 24.47 13.48
CA TRP A 804 3.45 23.12 13.96
C TRP A 804 3.35 22.05 12.88
N LEU A 805 2.39 22.16 11.97
CA LEU A 805 2.04 21.13 11.00
C LEU A 805 2.50 21.50 9.58
N GLY A 806 2.88 22.76 9.37
CA GLY A 806 3.16 23.32 8.04
C GLY A 806 1.88 23.73 7.31
N ASP A 807 2.02 24.41 6.17
CA ASP A 807 0.87 24.86 5.38
C ASP A 807 0.10 23.71 4.70
N ASP A 808 0.76 22.58 4.46
CA ASP A 808 0.23 21.43 3.72
C ASP A 808 -0.31 20.33 4.66
N HIS A 809 -1.22 20.68 5.57
CA HIS A 809 -1.82 19.75 6.53
C HIS A 809 -3.37 19.81 6.56
N PRO A 810 -4.08 18.68 6.76
CA PRO A 810 -5.55 18.68 6.85
C PRO A 810 -6.12 19.65 7.88
N ASP A 811 -5.49 19.77 9.05
CA ASP A 811 -5.92 20.70 10.11
C ASP A 811 -5.77 22.18 9.72
N VAL A 812 -4.81 22.53 8.85
CA VAL A 812 -4.71 23.89 8.29
C VAL A 812 -5.87 24.14 7.33
N ALA A 813 -6.23 23.16 6.49
CA ALA A 813 -7.41 23.27 5.64
C ALA A 813 -8.70 23.42 6.46
N ALA A 814 -8.80 22.72 7.62
CA ALA A 814 -9.91 22.90 8.55
C ALA A 814 -9.96 24.34 9.09
N SER A 815 -8.84 24.88 9.59
CA SER A 815 -8.77 26.27 10.07
C SER A 815 -9.11 27.31 8.99
N LEU A 816 -8.65 27.11 7.74
CA LEU A 816 -8.99 27.99 6.61
C LEU A 816 -10.50 27.96 6.30
N ASN A 817 -11.10 26.76 6.27
CA ASN A 817 -12.52 26.59 6.02
C ASN A 817 -13.38 27.26 7.11
N ILE A 818 -12.97 27.17 8.36
CA ILE A 818 -13.67 27.79 9.48
C ILE A 818 -13.52 29.33 9.42
N LEU A 819 -12.32 29.85 9.17
CA LEU A 819 -12.13 31.30 8.99
C LEU A 819 -12.93 31.86 7.80
N ALA A 820 -13.06 31.09 6.72
CA ALA A 820 -13.89 31.44 5.58
C ALA A 820 -15.39 31.50 5.94
N ASN A 821 -15.88 30.55 6.76
CA ASN A 821 -17.25 30.59 7.29
C ASN A 821 -17.52 31.86 8.07
N LEU A 822 -16.61 32.26 8.97
CA LEU A 822 -16.73 33.51 9.71
C LEU A 822 -16.83 34.73 8.78
N TYR A 823 -15.95 34.83 7.77
CA TYR A 823 -15.99 35.94 6.81
C TYR A 823 -17.27 35.94 5.98
N ARG A 824 -17.79 34.78 5.60
CA ARG A 824 -19.12 34.66 4.97
C ARG A 824 -20.22 35.16 5.92
N SER A 825 -20.21 34.76 7.18
CA SER A 825 -21.20 35.18 8.20
C SER A 825 -21.15 36.71 8.45
N GLN A 826 -19.99 37.34 8.28
CA GLN A 826 -19.83 38.81 8.31
C GLN A 826 -20.18 39.53 6.99
N GLY A 827 -20.58 38.81 5.93
CA GLY A 827 -20.82 39.37 4.60
C GLY A 827 -19.54 39.74 3.81
N ARG A 828 -18.36 39.37 4.32
CA ARG A 828 -17.03 39.61 3.71
C ARG A 828 -16.71 38.53 2.67
N TYR A 829 -17.58 38.41 1.67
CA TYR A 829 -17.54 37.30 0.72
C TYR A 829 -16.26 37.21 -0.12
N SER A 830 -15.67 38.36 -0.48
CA SER A 830 -14.41 38.42 -1.23
C SER A 830 -13.20 37.89 -0.47
N GLU A 831 -13.27 37.87 0.88
CA GLU A 831 -12.23 37.31 1.73
C GLU A 831 -12.50 35.83 2.04
N ALA A 832 -13.77 35.42 2.09
CA ALA A 832 -14.17 34.03 2.31
C ALA A 832 -13.86 33.10 1.12
N GLU A 833 -14.17 33.53 -0.11
CA GLU A 833 -14.02 32.71 -1.33
C GLU A 833 -12.61 32.11 -1.51
N PRO A 834 -11.51 32.87 -1.46
CA PRO A 834 -10.17 32.30 -1.63
C PRO A 834 -9.81 31.29 -0.53
N LEU A 835 -10.29 31.50 0.71
CA LEU A 835 -10.02 30.59 1.82
C LEU A 835 -10.77 29.26 1.67
N PHE A 836 -12.04 29.29 1.24
CA PHE A 836 -12.77 28.06 0.92
C PHE A 836 -12.14 27.28 -0.22
N LEU A 837 -11.75 27.96 -1.30
CA LEU A 837 -11.09 27.34 -2.45
C LEU A 837 -9.76 26.69 -2.03
N GLN A 838 -8.95 27.39 -1.24
CA GLN A 838 -7.69 26.85 -0.71
C GLN A 838 -7.93 25.64 0.18
N ALA A 839 -8.90 25.69 1.09
CA ALA A 839 -9.24 24.56 1.95
C ALA A 839 -9.72 23.34 1.15
N LEU A 840 -10.57 23.55 0.15
CA LEU A 840 -11.09 22.50 -0.73
C LEU A 840 -9.96 21.85 -1.53
N GLU A 841 -9.06 22.64 -2.13
CA GLU A 841 -7.92 22.14 -2.89
C GLU A 841 -6.98 21.31 -2.01
N LEU A 842 -6.65 21.80 -0.81
CA LEU A 842 -5.82 21.08 0.15
C LEU A 842 -6.45 19.74 0.55
N ARG A 843 -7.74 19.73 0.90
CA ARG A 843 -8.46 18.50 1.29
C ARG A 843 -8.52 17.49 0.14
N LYS A 844 -8.86 17.92 -1.08
CA LYS A 844 -8.85 17.04 -2.27
C LYS A 844 -7.46 16.44 -2.52
N ARG A 845 -6.41 17.26 -2.44
CA ARG A 845 -5.03 16.81 -2.68
C ARG A 845 -4.55 15.81 -1.64
N LEU A 846 -4.81 16.07 -0.35
CA LEU A 846 -4.28 15.31 0.79
C LEU A 846 -5.15 14.10 1.17
N LEU A 847 -6.47 14.24 1.14
CA LEU A 847 -7.42 13.23 1.63
C LEU A 847 -8.11 12.46 0.48
N GLY A 848 -8.08 13.04 -0.73
CA GLY A 848 -8.83 12.54 -1.89
C GLY A 848 -10.21 13.17 -2.01
N ASP A 849 -10.79 13.11 -3.22
CA ASP A 849 -12.10 13.70 -3.53
C ASP A 849 -13.25 13.05 -2.73
N ASP A 850 -13.09 11.77 -2.39
CA ASP A 850 -14.09 10.94 -1.73
C ASP A 850 -14.21 11.15 -0.21
N HIS A 851 -13.50 12.12 0.39
CA HIS A 851 -13.41 12.27 1.84
C HIS A 851 -14.57 13.10 2.43
N PRO A 852 -15.11 12.79 3.63
CA PRO A 852 -16.19 13.58 4.25
C PRO A 852 -15.89 15.08 4.37
N ASP A 853 -14.64 15.44 4.65
CA ASP A 853 -14.22 16.85 4.75
C ASP A 853 -14.27 17.60 3.41
N VAL A 854 -14.11 16.90 2.28
CA VAL A 854 -14.32 17.49 0.95
C VAL A 854 -15.79 17.83 0.77
N ALA A 855 -16.71 16.95 1.18
CA ALA A 855 -18.14 17.23 1.16
C ALA A 855 -18.50 18.48 1.98
N THR A 856 -17.86 18.64 3.14
CA THR A 856 -18.04 19.83 3.98
C THR A 856 -17.53 21.09 3.30
N SER A 857 -16.36 21.08 2.67
CA SER A 857 -15.87 22.23 1.91
C SER A 857 -16.74 22.57 0.70
N LEU A 858 -17.22 21.57 -0.04
CA LEU A 858 -18.13 21.76 -1.17
C LEU A 858 -19.44 22.42 -0.72
N ASN A 859 -20.06 21.92 0.34
CA ASN A 859 -21.28 22.51 0.90
C ASN A 859 -21.07 23.96 1.36
N ASN A 860 -19.93 24.29 1.98
CA ASN A 860 -19.69 25.64 2.49
C ASN A 860 -19.37 26.62 1.36
N LEU A 861 -18.65 26.19 0.33
CA LEU A 861 -18.43 26.99 -0.88
C LEU A 861 -19.74 27.21 -1.66
N ALA A 862 -20.59 26.18 -1.75
CA ALA A 862 -21.92 26.31 -2.34
C ALA A 862 -22.77 27.34 -1.59
N LEU A 863 -22.74 27.29 -0.25
CA LEU A 863 -23.42 28.25 0.61
C LEU A 863 -22.92 29.68 0.36
N LEU A 864 -21.61 29.88 0.21
CA LEU A 864 -21.08 31.20 -0.14
C LEU A 864 -21.65 31.71 -1.47
N TYR A 865 -21.70 30.87 -2.51
CA TYR A 865 -22.24 31.26 -3.81
C TYR A 865 -23.74 31.51 -3.79
N ASP A 866 -24.50 30.74 -3.02
CA ASP A 866 -25.93 30.97 -2.79
C ASP A 866 -26.19 32.36 -2.18
N PHE A 867 -25.45 32.73 -1.12
CA PHE A 867 -25.53 34.06 -0.52
C PHE A 867 -25.10 35.20 -1.47
N GLN A 868 -24.28 34.93 -2.48
CA GLN A 868 -23.91 35.90 -3.52
C GLN A 868 -24.94 35.96 -4.68
N GLY A 869 -25.98 35.11 -4.68
CA GLY A 869 -26.92 34.98 -5.79
C GLY A 869 -26.34 34.24 -7.01
N ARG A 870 -25.20 33.56 -6.87
CA ARG A 870 -24.51 32.78 -7.92
C ARG A 870 -25.04 31.35 -7.94
N TYR A 871 -26.34 31.21 -8.18
CA TYR A 871 -27.04 29.94 -8.03
C TYR A 871 -26.55 28.83 -8.98
N ASP A 872 -26.18 29.20 -10.22
CA ASP A 872 -25.62 28.27 -11.21
C ASP A 872 -24.30 27.63 -10.75
N GLU A 873 -23.55 28.29 -9.86
CA GLU A 873 -22.31 27.78 -9.29
C GLU A 873 -22.55 27.04 -7.96
N ALA A 874 -23.57 27.42 -7.19
CA ALA A 874 -23.93 26.79 -5.92
C ALA A 874 -24.56 25.40 -6.10
N GLU A 875 -25.54 25.27 -7.02
CA GLU A 875 -26.30 24.03 -7.25
C GLU A 875 -25.42 22.79 -7.47
N PRO A 876 -24.45 22.79 -8.41
CA PRO A 876 -23.62 21.60 -8.64
C PRO A 876 -22.76 21.23 -7.42
N LEU A 877 -22.34 22.21 -6.62
CA LEU A 877 -21.53 21.96 -5.42
C LEU A 877 -22.37 21.36 -4.29
N TYR A 878 -23.60 21.85 -4.09
CA TYR A 878 -24.54 21.24 -3.13
C TYR A 878 -24.90 19.82 -3.50
N LEU A 879 -25.19 19.56 -4.78
CA LEU A 879 -25.50 18.21 -5.26
C LEU A 879 -24.34 17.25 -5.03
N GLN A 880 -23.10 17.67 -5.37
CA GLN A 880 -21.90 16.88 -5.09
C GLN A 880 -21.71 16.61 -3.59
N ALA A 881 -21.89 17.62 -2.74
CA ALA A 881 -21.76 17.46 -1.29
C ALA A 881 -22.83 16.51 -0.72
N LEU A 882 -24.08 16.61 -1.18
CA LEU A 882 -25.19 15.74 -0.77
C LEU A 882 -24.95 14.29 -1.19
N GLU A 883 -24.57 14.06 -2.45
CA GLU A 883 -24.24 12.74 -2.97
C GLU A 883 -23.09 12.10 -2.19
N LEU A 884 -22.01 12.86 -1.96
CA LEU A 884 -20.87 12.40 -1.18
C LEU A 884 -21.23 12.05 0.26
N ARG A 885 -22.04 12.88 0.95
CA ARG A 885 -22.49 12.61 2.33
C ARG A 885 -23.39 11.38 2.40
N LYS A 886 -24.34 11.23 1.48
CA LYS A 886 -25.20 10.03 1.40
C LYS A 886 -24.39 8.75 1.23
N ARG A 887 -23.30 8.78 0.46
CA ARG A 887 -22.38 7.65 0.31
C ARG A 887 -21.75 7.18 1.59
N LEU A 888 -21.13 8.13 2.28
CA LEU A 888 -20.15 7.85 3.31
C LEU A 888 -20.84 7.67 4.66
N LEU A 889 -21.95 8.38 4.84
CA LEU A 889 -22.64 8.52 6.12
C LEU A 889 -24.02 7.86 6.13
N GLU A 890 -24.43 7.24 5.01
CA GLU A 890 -25.80 6.77 4.73
C GLU A 890 -26.82 7.92 4.61
N ASP A 891 -28.05 7.60 4.17
CA ASP A 891 -29.15 8.57 4.10
C ASP A 891 -29.57 9.09 5.50
N ASP A 892 -29.35 8.30 6.54
CA ASP A 892 -29.80 8.55 7.90
C ASP A 892 -28.75 9.31 8.75
N HIS A 893 -28.22 10.42 8.22
CA HIS A 893 -27.19 11.22 8.89
C HIS A 893 -27.55 12.72 9.01
N PRO A 894 -27.23 13.43 10.12
CA PRO A 894 -27.52 14.85 10.29
C PRO A 894 -26.96 15.74 9.16
N PHE A 895 -25.74 15.46 8.68
CA PHE A 895 -25.15 16.20 7.55
C PHE A 895 -25.87 16.00 6.21
N VAL A 896 -26.57 14.88 6.01
CA VAL A 896 -27.46 14.71 4.84
C VAL A 896 -28.65 15.65 4.98
N ALA A 897 -29.26 15.73 6.17
CA ALA A 897 -30.34 16.68 6.44
C ALA A 897 -29.92 18.13 6.21
N THR A 898 -28.72 18.52 6.65
CA THR A 898 -28.16 19.86 6.40
C THR A 898 -28.01 20.14 4.90
N SER A 899 -27.53 19.17 4.13
CA SER A 899 -27.35 19.32 2.69
C SER A 899 -28.69 19.45 1.97
N LEU A 900 -29.69 18.64 2.35
CA LEU A 900 -31.06 18.72 1.83
C LEU A 900 -31.69 20.09 2.15
N ASN A 901 -31.54 20.57 3.38
CA ASN A 901 -32.07 21.87 3.79
C ASN A 901 -31.42 23.01 2.98
N ASN A 902 -30.10 22.98 2.79
CA ASN A 902 -29.39 24.01 2.04
C ASN A 902 -29.77 24.01 0.55
N LEU A 903 -29.91 22.82 -0.06
CA LEU A 903 -30.39 22.71 -1.43
C LEU A 903 -31.86 23.16 -1.55
N GLY A 904 -32.68 22.91 -0.53
CA GLY A 904 -34.05 23.45 -0.44
C GLY A 904 -34.08 24.97 -0.42
N ASN A 905 -33.20 25.60 0.38
CA ASN A 905 -33.05 27.06 0.42
C ASN A 905 -32.67 27.61 -0.96
N LEU A 906 -31.68 27.00 -1.63
CA LEU A 906 -31.27 27.38 -2.98
C LEU A 906 -32.45 27.34 -3.97
N TYR A 907 -33.21 26.24 -3.98
CA TYR A 907 -34.37 26.11 -4.86
C TYR A 907 -35.50 27.08 -4.51
N SER A 908 -35.68 27.41 -3.24
CA SER A 908 -36.60 28.47 -2.83
C SER A 908 -36.17 29.83 -3.38
N SER A 909 -34.87 30.15 -3.32
CA SER A 909 -34.28 31.37 -3.90
C SER A 909 -34.39 31.44 -5.43
N GLN A 910 -34.41 30.27 -6.11
CA GLN A 910 -34.65 30.15 -7.56
C GLN A 910 -36.15 30.10 -7.92
N GLU A 911 -37.07 30.28 -6.97
CA GLU A 911 -38.53 30.15 -7.15
C GLU A 911 -39.00 28.73 -7.57
N ARG A 912 -38.17 27.70 -7.40
CA ARG A 912 -38.47 26.27 -7.65
C ARG A 912 -39.14 25.65 -6.43
N TYR A 913 -40.31 26.18 -6.10
CA TYR A 913 -40.95 25.95 -4.80
C TYR A 913 -41.37 24.49 -4.53
N ASP A 914 -41.80 23.73 -5.53
CA ASP A 914 -42.21 22.33 -5.34
C ASP A 914 -41.02 21.43 -4.96
N GLU A 915 -39.86 21.69 -5.58
CA GLU A 915 -38.62 20.96 -5.30
C GLU A 915 -38.08 21.33 -3.91
N ALA A 916 -38.12 22.63 -3.56
CA ALA A 916 -37.76 23.11 -2.23
C ALA A 916 -38.66 22.51 -1.12
N GLU A 917 -39.97 22.42 -1.33
CA GLU A 917 -40.93 21.87 -0.37
C GLU A 917 -40.59 20.41 -0.03
N LEU A 918 -40.29 19.60 -1.05
CA LEU A 918 -39.89 18.21 -0.86
C LEU A 918 -38.60 18.08 -0.05
N LEU A 919 -37.58 18.86 -0.38
CA LEU A 919 -36.27 18.81 0.29
C LEU A 919 -36.35 19.27 1.75
N HIS A 920 -37.07 20.36 2.04
CA HIS A 920 -37.26 20.83 3.41
C HIS A 920 -38.06 19.84 4.26
N GLN A 921 -39.10 19.20 3.70
CA GLN A 921 -39.85 18.17 4.41
C GLN A 921 -38.97 16.96 4.73
N GLN A 922 -38.16 16.49 3.77
CA GLN A 922 -37.21 15.40 4.01
C GLN A 922 -36.19 15.76 5.08
N ALA A 923 -35.61 16.97 5.03
CA ALA A 923 -34.66 17.43 6.04
C ALA A 923 -35.30 17.53 7.44
N LEU A 924 -36.53 18.04 7.53
CA LEU A 924 -37.27 18.15 8.79
C LEU A 924 -37.58 16.78 9.40
N GLU A 925 -38.11 15.85 8.60
CA GLU A 925 -38.40 14.49 9.05
C GLU A 925 -37.14 13.76 9.52
N LEU A 926 -36.05 13.91 8.76
CA LEU A 926 -34.75 13.32 9.10
C LEU A 926 -34.20 13.88 10.42
N ARG A 927 -34.21 15.21 10.60
CA ARG A 927 -33.77 15.87 11.84
C ARG A 927 -34.62 15.48 13.04
N LYS A 928 -35.95 15.45 12.92
CA LYS A 928 -36.84 15.01 14.00
C LYS A 928 -36.55 13.57 14.43
N ARG A 929 -36.32 12.68 13.47
CA ARG A 929 -36.03 11.26 13.75
C ARG A 929 -34.68 11.06 14.42
N LEU A 930 -33.64 11.79 14.02
CA LEU A 930 -32.27 11.61 14.51
C LEU A 930 -31.97 12.39 15.79
N LEU A 931 -32.47 13.63 15.88
CA LEU A 931 -32.12 14.59 16.94
C LEU A 931 -33.25 14.79 17.94
N GLY A 932 -34.45 14.29 17.65
CA GLY A 932 -35.67 14.57 18.40
C GLY A 932 -36.36 15.86 17.96
N ASP A 933 -37.56 16.10 18.48
CA ASP A 933 -38.37 17.29 18.15
C ASP A 933 -37.81 18.59 18.77
N ASP A 934 -37.06 18.45 19.87
CA ASP A 934 -36.58 19.57 20.69
C ASP A 934 -35.11 19.91 20.37
N HIS A 935 -34.81 20.17 19.10
CA HIS A 935 -33.45 20.48 18.62
C HIS A 935 -33.43 21.78 17.77
N PRO A 936 -32.40 22.64 17.84
CA PRO A 936 -32.34 23.87 17.04
C PRO A 936 -32.41 23.64 15.53
N ASP A 937 -31.76 22.59 15.01
CA ASP A 937 -31.89 22.19 13.61
C ASP A 937 -33.34 21.88 13.18
N VAL A 938 -34.19 21.36 14.07
CA VAL A 938 -35.62 21.16 13.78
C VAL A 938 -36.33 22.50 13.70
N ALA A 939 -36.03 23.43 14.62
CA ALA A 939 -36.55 24.80 14.56
C ALA A 939 -36.13 25.50 13.26
N SER A 940 -34.88 25.32 12.82
CA SER A 940 -34.37 25.85 11.55
C SER A 940 -35.13 25.27 10.35
N SER A 941 -35.33 23.95 10.30
CA SER A 941 -36.11 23.31 9.25
C SER A 941 -37.57 23.80 9.22
N LEU A 942 -38.19 23.99 10.39
CA LEU A 942 -39.55 24.53 10.49
C LEU A 942 -39.62 25.97 9.99
N ASN A 943 -38.66 26.81 10.39
CA ASN A 943 -38.57 28.20 9.95
C ASN A 943 -38.37 28.30 8.42
N ASN A 944 -37.48 27.49 7.84
CA ASN A 944 -37.23 27.51 6.39
C ASN A 944 -38.45 27.02 5.60
N LEU A 945 -39.11 25.94 6.07
CA LEU A 945 -40.34 25.45 5.45
C LEU A 945 -41.49 26.48 5.56
N ALA A 946 -41.56 27.21 6.67
CA ALA A 946 -42.51 28.31 6.85
C ALA A 946 -42.23 29.47 5.89
N GLY A 947 -40.95 29.87 5.75
CA GLY A 947 -40.50 30.89 4.80
C GLY A 947 -40.83 30.54 3.36
N LEU A 948 -40.67 29.28 2.98
CA LEU A 948 -41.10 28.76 1.68
C LEU A 948 -42.62 28.93 1.48
N TYR A 949 -43.43 28.52 2.45
CA TYR A 949 -44.89 28.70 2.34
C TYR A 949 -45.31 30.16 2.31
N SER A 950 -44.62 31.03 3.06
CA SER A 950 -44.83 32.48 3.01
C SER A 950 -44.55 33.03 1.61
N SER A 951 -43.43 32.62 0.99
CA SER A 951 -43.05 33.01 -0.37
C SER A 951 -44.06 32.54 -1.42
N GLN A 952 -44.70 31.38 -1.21
CA GLN A 952 -45.79 30.87 -2.06
C GLN A 952 -47.16 31.55 -1.79
N GLY A 953 -47.25 32.48 -0.83
CA GLY A 953 -48.52 33.07 -0.39
C GLY A 953 -49.43 32.13 0.42
N ARG A 954 -48.93 30.97 0.85
CA ARG A 954 -49.64 29.97 1.66
C ARG A 954 -49.51 30.30 3.16
N TYR A 955 -49.92 31.51 3.53
CA TYR A 955 -49.73 32.07 4.87
C TYR A 955 -50.33 31.22 6.00
N GLU A 956 -51.49 30.62 5.76
CA GLU A 956 -52.17 29.71 6.71
C GLU A 956 -51.34 28.47 7.07
N LYS A 957 -50.41 28.06 6.21
CA LYS A 957 -49.46 26.97 6.50
C LYS A 957 -48.15 27.48 7.11
N ALA A 958 -47.76 28.72 6.83
CA ALA A 958 -46.52 29.33 7.31
C ALA A 958 -46.60 29.73 8.79
N GLU A 959 -47.67 30.42 9.19
CA GLU A 959 -47.87 30.96 10.54
C GLU A 959 -47.65 29.92 11.66
N PRO A 960 -48.30 28.74 11.64
CA PRO A 960 -48.12 27.75 12.71
C PRO A 960 -46.70 27.17 12.76
N LEU A 961 -45.97 27.16 11.65
CA LEU A 961 -44.59 26.66 11.60
C LEU A 961 -43.58 27.70 12.11
N PHE A 962 -43.76 28.98 11.77
CA PHE A 962 -42.95 30.06 12.36
C PHE A 962 -43.16 30.17 13.87
N LEU A 963 -44.41 30.08 14.34
CA LEU A 963 -44.69 30.09 15.78
C LEU A 963 -44.01 28.92 16.51
N GLN A 964 -44.09 27.71 15.94
CA GLN A 964 -43.39 26.55 16.50
C GLN A 964 -41.87 26.74 16.50
N ALA A 965 -41.29 27.24 15.41
CA ALA A 965 -39.85 27.50 15.34
C ALA A 965 -39.40 28.55 16.36
N LEU A 966 -40.15 29.66 16.48
CA LEU A 966 -39.89 30.73 17.45
C LEU A 966 -39.97 30.23 18.89
N GLU A 967 -41.00 29.44 19.23
CA GLU A 967 -41.14 28.85 20.56
C GLU A 967 -39.96 27.91 20.88
N LEU A 968 -39.57 27.07 19.93
CA LEU A 968 -38.40 26.19 20.08
C LEU A 968 -37.11 26.98 20.28
N TYR A 969 -36.86 27.99 19.45
CA TYR A 969 -35.66 28.82 19.56
C TYR A 969 -35.59 29.57 20.90
N LYS A 970 -36.66 30.23 21.32
CA LYS A 970 -36.71 30.91 22.63
C LYS A 970 -36.45 29.96 23.79
N ARG A 971 -37.03 28.76 23.73
CA ARG A 971 -36.88 27.76 24.80
C ARG A 971 -35.48 27.15 24.86
N LEU A 972 -34.84 26.93 23.71
CA LEU A 972 -33.54 26.24 23.61
C LEU A 972 -32.35 27.20 23.71
N LEU A 973 -32.45 28.38 23.11
CA LEU A 973 -31.32 29.31 22.92
C LEU A 973 -31.46 30.61 23.74
N GLY A 974 -32.63 30.85 24.32
CA GLY A 974 -32.95 32.10 25.04
C GLY A 974 -33.45 33.21 24.10
N ASP A 975 -34.06 34.25 24.68
CA ASP A 975 -34.71 35.33 23.92
C ASP A 975 -33.73 36.20 23.11
N ASP A 976 -32.49 36.34 23.58
CA ASP A 976 -31.48 37.22 23.00
C ASP A 976 -30.67 36.57 21.85
N HIS A 977 -31.01 35.33 21.46
CA HIS A 977 -30.25 34.60 20.44
C HIS A 977 -30.53 35.12 19.01
N PRO A 978 -29.52 35.22 18.11
CA PRO A 978 -29.72 35.69 16.73
C PRO A 978 -30.80 34.94 15.93
N ASP A 979 -30.94 33.63 16.18
CA ASP A 979 -32.00 32.81 15.55
C ASP A 979 -33.42 33.17 16.04
N VAL A 980 -33.57 33.62 17.30
CA VAL A 980 -34.85 34.12 17.80
C VAL A 980 -35.21 35.43 17.10
N ALA A 981 -34.25 36.36 17.00
CA ALA A 981 -34.43 37.61 16.26
C ALA A 981 -34.81 37.35 14.78
N SER A 982 -34.12 36.40 14.14
CA SER A 982 -34.41 36.00 12.76
C SER A 982 -35.83 35.41 12.62
N SER A 983 -36.24 34.54 13.54
CA SER A 983 -37.59 33.94 13.54
C SER A 983 -38.69 34.97 13.82
N LEU A 984 -38.45 35.92 14.74
CA LEU A 984 -39.34 37.06 15.00
C LEU A 984 -39.50 37.92 13.74
N ASN A 985 -38.40 38.25 13.06
CA ASN A 985 -38.42 39.01 11.82
C ASN A 985 -39.23 38.29 10.73
N ASN A 986 -39.01 36.98 10.54
CA ASN A 986 -39.75 36.21 9.54
C ASN A 986 -41.26 36.15 9.83
N LEU A 987 -41.65 36.01 11.10
CA LEU A 987 -43.05 36.05 11.51
C LEU A 987 -43.66 37.46 11.32
N ALA A 988 -42.90 38.51 11.60
CA ALA A 988 -43.30 39.90 11.36
C ALA A 988 -43.50 40.19 9.86
N GLU A 989 -42.58 39.71 9.01
CA GLU A 989 -42.68 39.80 7.56
C GLU A 989 -43.91 39.05 7.01
N LEU A 990 -44.23 37.89 7.58
CA LEU A 990 -45.44 37.15 7.25
C LEU A 990 -46.70 37.99 7.56
N TYR A 991 -46.80 38.59 8.75
CA TYR A 991 -47.94 39.44 9.12
C TYR A 991 -48.01 40.72 8.28
N SER A 992 -46.87 41.34 7.99
CA SER A 992 -46.79 42.49 7.09
C SER A 992 -47.31 42.15 5.68
N SER A 993 -46.94 40.98 5.16
CA SER A 993 -47.39 40.47 3.86
C SER A 993 -48.90 40.17 3.82
N GLN A 994 -49.51 39.85 4.97
CA GLN A 994 -50.95 39.73 5.14
C GLN A 994 -51.68 41.08 5.37
N GLY A 995 -50.94 42.18 5.51
CA GLY A 995 -51.49 43.50 5.87
C GLY A 995 -51.82 43.66 7.37
N ARG A 996 -51.37 42.74 8.22
CA ARG A 996 -51.55 42.74 9.69
C ARG A 996 -50.45 43.56 10.38
N TYR A 997 -50.33 44.84 10.02
CA TYR A 997 -49.21 45.69 10.48
C TYR A 997 -49.16 45.88 12.00
N ASP A 998 -50.32 45.95 12.67
CA ASP A 998 -50.42 46.11 14.13
C ASP A 998 -49.82 44.91 14.90
N GLU A 999 -49.72 43.74 14.27
CA GLU A 999 -49.11 42.53 14.84
C GLU A 999 -47.65 42.36 14.39
N ALA A 1000 -47.28 42.89 13.22
CA ALA A 1000 -45.92 42.85 12.70
C ALA A 1000 -44.97 43.81 13.42
N GLU A 1001 -45.39 45.06 13.65
CA GLU A 1001 -44.57 46.11 14.28
C GLU A 1001 -43.93 45.67 15.62
N PRO A 1002 -44.65 45.12 16.60
CA PRO A 1002 -44.03 44.73 17.88
C PRO A 1002 -43.01 43.60 17.72
N LEU A 1003 -43.18 42.71 16.73
CA LEU A 1003 -42.22 41.63 16.46
C LEU A 1003 -40.95 42.16 15.79
N PHE A 1004 -41.07 43.12 14.87
CA PHE A 1004 -39.90 43.81 14.31
C PHE A 1004 -39.11 44.57 15.37
N VAL A 1005 -39.79 45.22 16.32
CA VAL A 1005 -39.14 45.91 17.44
C VAL A 1005 -38.40 44.90 18.32
N GLN A 1006 -39.04 43.79 18.69
CA GLN A 1006 -38.39 42.74 19.49
C GLN A 1006 -37.23 42.03 18.78
N ALA A 1007 -37.23 41.96 17.45
CA ALA A 1007 -36.11 41.41 16.69
C ALA A 1007 -34.91 42.37 16.61
N LEU A 1008 -35.14 43.67 16.80
CA LEU A 1008 -34.13 44.72 16.73
C LEU A 1008 -33.49 45.03 18.09
N GLU A 1009 -34.29 44.94 19.15
CA GLU A 1009 -33.84 44.99 20.56
C GLU A 1009 -32.94 43.79 20.88
#